data_AF-A0A3N1HID9-F1
#
_entry.id   AF-A0A3N1HID9-F1
#
_cell.length_a   1.000
_cell.length_b   1.000
_cell.length_c   1.000
_cell.angle_alpha   90.00
_cell.angle_beta   90.00
_cell.angle_gamma   90.00
#
_symmetry.space_group_name_H-M   'P 1'
#
loop_
_entity.id
_entity.type
_entity.pdbx_description
1 polymer ?
#
loop_
_entity_poly.entity_id
_entity_poly.type
_entity_poly.pdbx_seq_one_letter_code
_entity_poly.pdbx_strand_id
1 'polypeptide(L)'
;MSSPARRIRWLRATGSLASIALVTAASLSVSSSARAAAAAPPPQEPGVTLRVFDMQTELARLCVLKTGQTPNVDKLMPSVDWTTTGDFGLGDRFLSEVTGNVNVTTAGTHTFRLTSDDGSRLRIDNAVVVDHDGLHGSESKSGSVQLGAGYHALRIDHFDNGGGQQLTLEWQPPGATGFSVVPNSALSTDAGVVRVTAPGRKECEGGGDAAGDGLPLTSVHPAYSLTNLRPSGFEPQVSGMDWLPDGRLAIATWGGSNTKLGEVHLISGVTGATDPTKVRTQRIASGLQEPMGLKYVDGKLYVSEKVGLTELNDTNGDGVTDDYRRVATWPFGGNFHEFAFGMLYRDGAFYLNLSVAIDYGGATTDPQPAANRGTTIKVDKATGAVTYLAGGLRTPHGIGWGPEGDIFVTDNQGGWLPSSKLVHIKQDRFFNHYTNPAGPFDNRAITSPVLWLPQNEIANSPSNPVQLTTGPFAGQVVFGDVTYGGLQRGFLEKVGGEYQGAVFRLTQGLESGVNRISLGPDGAIYTGGIGAGGNWGQAGKLNFGLQKLTPNGAEAFDIVAMRAVQGGFELEYTQPLSAQTVQGLAGKYRATQWRYLPTSAYGGPKIGQQTVTVQSATPSADRKKVTVLLSGLQSGHVVHLRSPRPFTSESGKSLWSTEAWYTLNAKPGATARTGPIKGLAAKCADISDGGTAEGTKVQLWTCNGTAAQQWTVATDGTVRALGKCLDVQQGGRANGTVTQLWTCNGTGAQQWVAQPDGSLRNPRSGRCLDVAGNNSADGTALHIWDCLDVANQKWVLP
;
A
#
# COMPACT_ATOMS: atom_id res chain seq x y z
N MET A 1 7.74 18.11 -67.01
CA MET A 1 9.03 18.06 -67.72
C MET A 1 9.77 16.80 -67.28
N SER A 2 10.17 15.99 -68.27
CA SER A 2 11.12 14.86 -68.24
C SER A 2 10.96 13.75 -67.19
N SER A 3 10.64 12.58 -67.74
CA SER A 3 10.56 11.23 -67.16
C SER A 3 11.98 10.55 -67.19
N PRO A 4 12.17 9.23 -67.04
CA PRO A 4 12.93 8.62 -65.94
C PRO A 4 14.03 7.61 -66.39
N ALA A 5 14.47 6.76 -65.44
CA ALA A 5 14.96 5.37 -65.61
C ALA A 5 16.42 5.11 -66.03
N ARG A 6 17.04 4.10 -65.38
CA ARG A 6 17.92 3.11 -66.03
C ARG A 6 18.00 1.79 -65.24
N ARG A 7 17.55 0.72 -65.88
CA ARG A 7 17.90 -0.71 -65.65
C ARG A 7 18.85 -1.15 -66.75
N ILE A 8 19.87 -1.96 -66.46
CA ILE A 8 20.57 -2.91 -67.37
C ILE A 8 21.16 -4.03 -66.47
N ARG A 9 20.67 -5.28 -66.42
CA ARG A 9 20.83 -6.49 -67.28
C ARG A 9 22.24 -7.16 -67.33
N TRP A 10 22.32 -8.33 -66.67
CA TRP A 10 22.95 -9.65 -66.95
C TRP A 10 24.33 -9.79 -67.63
N LEU A 11 25.17 -10.71 -67.07
CA LEU A 11 25.73 -11.88 -67.79
C LEU A 11 26.47 -12.86 -66.85
N ARG A 12 26.33 -14.17 -67.13
CA ARG A 12 27.07 -15.31 -66.56
C ARG A 12 28.41 -15.49 -67.29
N ALA A 13 29.45 -15.94 -66.58
CA ALA A 13 30.56 -16.70 -67.15
C ALA A 13 31.19 -17.64 -66.11
N THR A 14 31.50 -18.84 -66.57
CA THR A 14 32.08 -20.02 -65.92
C THR A 14 33.59 -19.91 -65.64
N GLY A 15 34.08 -20.61 -64.62
CA GLY A 15 35.53 -20.88 -64.47
C GLY A 15 35.87 -21.61 -63.17
N SER A 16 36.08 -22.92 -63.27
CA SER A 16 36.52 -23.83 -62.21
C SER A 16 37.95 -23.54 -61.73
N LEU A 17 38.20 -23.66 -60.42
CA LEU A 17 39.50 -24.09 -59.89
C LEU A 17 39.25 -24.98 -58.67
N ALA A 18 39.72 -26.22 -58.79
CA ALA A 18 39.67 -27.25 -57.78
C ALA A 18 40.68 -26.95 -56.66
N SER A 19 40.29 -27.19 -55.41
CA SER A 19 41.23 -27.39 -54.30
C SER A 19 40.64 -28.46 -53.38
N ILE A 20 41.39 -29.56 -53.32
CA ILE A 20 41.12 -30.77 -52.57
C ILE A 20 41.28 -30.46 -51.08
N ALA A 21 40.26 -30.74 -50.28
CA ALA A 21 40.38 -30.90 -48.83
C ALA A 21 39.65 -32.18 -48.42
N LEU A 22 40.43 -33.11 -47.86
CA LEU A 22 39.95 -34.37 -47.28
C LEU A 22 38.87 -34.08 -46.23
N VAL A 23 37.69 -34.66 -46.39
CA VAL A 23 36.69 -34.75 -45.32
C VAL A 23 36.91 -36.07 -44.59
N THR A 24 37.48 -36.00 -43.39
CA THR A 24 37.45 -37.07 -42.41
C THR A 24 36.02 -37.21 -41.88
N ALA A 25 35.43 -38.39 -42.05
CA ALA A 25 34.15 -38.75 -41.45
C ALA A 25 34.32 -38.88 -39.93
N ALA A 26 34.03 -37.81 -39.19
CA ALA A 26 33.81 -37.89 -37.75
C ALA A 26 32.34 -38.22 -37.50
N SER A 27 32.10 -39.39 -36.92
CA SER A 27 30.81 -39.81 -36.37
C SER A 27 30.39 -38.81 -35.28
N LEU A 28 29.36 -38.01 -35.57
CA LEU A 28 28.67 -37.20 -34.58
C LEU A 28 27.88 -38.12 -33.64
N SER A 29 28.47 -38.45 -32.50
CA SER A 29 27.74 -38.94 -31.34
C SER A 29 26.74 -37.86 -30.91
N VAL A 30 25.45 -38.19 -30.98
CA VAL A 30 24.39 -37.38 -30.38
C VAL A 30 24.51 -37.52 -28.88
N SER A 31 25.23 -36.59 -28.25
CA SER A 31 25.26 -36.43 -26.81
C SER A 31 23.86 -36.01 -26.36
N SER A 32 23.16 -36.89 -25.66
CA SER A 32 21.95 -36.53 -24.91
C SER A 32 22.33 -35.44 -23.92
N SER A 33 21.82 -34.22 -24.11
CA SER A 33 21.89 -33.18 -23.10
C SER A 33 21.03 -33.63 -21.92
N ALA A 34 21.68 -34.20 -20.91
CA ALA A 34 21.06 -34.40 -19.61
C ALA A 34 20.53 -33.03 -19.15
N ARG A 35 19.20 -32.90 -19.09
CA ARG A 35 18.51 -31.75 -18.54
C ARG A 35 19.06 -31.54 -17.13
N ALA A 36 19.63 -30.36 -16.87
CA ALA A 36 20.14 -30.02 -15.54
C ALA A 36 19.07 -30.35 -14.50
N ALA A 37 19.46 -31.07 -13.45
CA ALA A 37 18.56 -31.38 -12.34
C ALA A 37 17.95 -30.07 -11.83
N ALA A 38 16.62 -30.01 -11.74
CA ALA A 38 15.94 -28.90 -11.10
C ALA A 38 16.54 -28.75 -9.69
N ALA A 39 16.85 -27.51 -9.30
CA ALA A 39 17.34 -27.23 -7.95
C ALA A 39 16.40 -27.88 -6.93
N ALA A 40 16.97 -28.47 -5.87
CA ALA A 40 16.16 -29.09 -4.82
C ALA A 40 15.12 -28.07 -4.34
N PRO A 41 13.84 -28.46 -4.23
CA PRO A 41 12.82 -27.53 -3.77
C PRO A 41 13.21 -27.00 -2.38
N PRO A 42 12.81 -25.76 -2.02
CA PRO A 42 12.94 -25.29 -0.65
C PRO A 42 12.28 -26.30 0.32
N PRO A 43 12.56 -26.27 1.63
CA PRO A 43 11.94 -27.19 2.58
C PRO A 43 10.44 -27.36 2.31
N GLN A 44 9.97 -28.60 2.18
CA GLN A 44 8.60 -28.92 1.76
C GLN A 44 7.76 -29.48 2.93
N GLU A 45 6.46 -29.23 2.92
CA GLU A 45 5.45 -29.86 3.80
C GLU A 45 4.33 -30.53 2.97
N PRO A 46 3.66 -31.60 3.46
CA PRO A 46 2.62 -32.29 2.71
C PRO A 46 1.42 -31.41 2.37
N GLY A 47 0.93 -31.50 1.13
CA GLY A 47 -0.27 -30.80 0.65
C GLY A 47 0.00 -29.76 -0.43
N VAL A 48 -0.96 -28.88 -0.66
CA VAL A 48 -0.90 -27.77 -1.62
C VAL A 48 -1.29 -26.45 -0.96
N THR A 49 -0.79 -25.34 -1.48
CA THR A 49 -1.25 -24.01 -1.10
C THR A 49 -2.43 -23.61 -1.96
N LEU A 50 -3.58 -23.32 -1.35
CA LEU A 50 -4.76 -22.73 -1.97
C LEU A 50 -4.81 -21.24 -1.68
N ARG A 51 -4.86 -20.41 -2.73
CA ARG A 51 -5.14 -18.97 -2.64
C ARG A 51 -6.43 -18.64 -3.36
N VAL A 52 -7.28 -17.83 -2.74
CA VAL A 52 -8.56 -17.41 -3.33
C VAL A 52 -8.68 -15.89 -3.31
N PHE A 53 -9.15 -15.34 -4.42
CA PHE A 53 -9.21 -13.92 -4.74
C PHE A 53 -10.66 -13.54 -5.02
N ASP A 54 -11.23 -12.69 -4.19
CA ASP A 54 -12.61 -12.23 -4.30
C ASP A 54 -12.72 -11.19 -5.43
N MET A 55 -13.32 -11.57 -6.55
CA MET A 55 -13.39 -10.71 -7.73
C MET A 55 -14.58 -9.74 -7.66
N GLN A 56 -15.62 -10.10 -6.90
CA GLN A 56 -16.88 -9.36 -6.73
C GLN A 56 -17.58 -8.96 -8.05
N THR A 57 -17.11 -9.51 -9.17
CA THR A 57 -17.58 -9.26 -10.52
C THR A 57 -17.70 -10.59 -11.22
N GLU A 58 -18.59 -10.65 -12.20
CA GLU A 58 -18.74 -11.85 -12.98
C GLU A 58 -17.48 -12.15 -13.80
N LEU A 59 -17.10 -13.43 -13.82
CA LEU A 59 -16.04 -13.97 -14.67
C LEU A 59 -16.66 -14.94 -15.66
N ALA A 60 -16.24 -14.88 -16.92
CA ALA A 60 -16.67 -15.81 -17.96
C ALA A 60 -15.54 -16.76 -18.43
N ARG A 61 -14.32 -16.51 -17.96
CA ARG A 61 -13.08 -17.21 -18.30
C ARG A 61 -12.00 -16.86 -17.29
N LEU A 62 -10.97 -17.70 -17.20
CA LEU A 62 -9.75 -17.44 -16.46
C LEU A 62 -9.11 -16.14 -16.97
N CYS A 63 -8.62 -15.35 -16.01
CA CYS A 63 -7.92 -14.12 -16.28
C CYS A 63 -6.54 -14.14 -15.64
N VAL A 64 -5.68 -13.22 -16.07
CA VAL A 64 -4.43 -12.94 -15.36
C VAL A 64 -4.76 -11.94 -14.25
N LEU A 65 -4.53 -12.32 -13.00
CA LEU A 65 -4.61 -11.38 -11.88
C LEU A 65 -3.55 -10.30 -12.01
N LYS A 66 -3.91 -9.05 -11.68
CA LYS A 66 -2.89 -8.00 -11.54
C LYS A 66 -1.84 -8.44 -10.51
N THR A 67 -0.58 -8.27 -10.88
CA THR A 67 0.57 -8.70 -10.08
C THR A 67 0.57 -8.04 -8.70
N GLY A 68 0.94 -8.80 -7.66
CA GLY A 68 1.20 -8.29 -6.31
C GLY A 68 -0.03 -8.19 -5.40
N GLN A 69 -1.19 -8.68 -5.83
CA GLN A 69 -2.39 -8.70 -4.99
C GLN A 69 -2.31 -9.77 -3.90
N THR A 70 -2.52 -9.38 -2.64
CA THR A 70 -2.69 -10.32 -1.52
C THR A 70 -4.04 -11.04 -1.64
N PRO A 71 -4.10 -12.39 -1.50
CA PRO A 71 -5.36 -13.15 -1.61
C PRO A 71 -6.32 -12.86 -0.45
N ASN A 72 -7.61 -13.16 -0.63
CA ASN A 72 -8.63 -13.09 0.41
C ASN A 72 -8.57 -14.31 1.34
N VAL A 73 -8.14 -15.45 0.79
CA VAL A 73 -7.96 -16.73 1.50
C VAL A 73 -6.63 -17.32 1.11
N ASP A 74 -5.86 -17.81 2.07
CA ASP A 74 -4.61 -18.56 1.85
C ASP A 74 -4.56 -19.73 2.84
N LYS A 75 -4.59 -20.97 2.34
CA LYS A 75 -4.72 -22.21 3.13
C LYS A 75 -3.72 -23.28 2.68
N LEU A 76 -3.21 -24.05 3.65
CA LEU A 76 -2.61 -25.35 3.36
C LEU A 76 -3.74 -26.38 3.24
N MET A 77 -3.82 -27.08 2.11
CA MET A 77 -4.85 -28.07 1.84
C MET A 77 -4.20 -29.45 1.62
N PRO A 78 -4.72 -30.53 2.23
CA PRO A 78 -4.12 -31.86 2.13
C PRO A 78 -4.33 -32.52 0.75
N SER A 79 -5.34 -32.10 0.01
CA SER A 79 -5.70 -32.59 -1.32
C SER A 79 -6.51 -31.53 -2.06
N VAL A 80 -6.71 -31.72 -3.36
CA VAL A 80 -7.62 -30.89 -4.19
C VAL A 80 -8.87 -31.73 -4.47
N ASP A 81 -9.86 -31.59 -3.59
CA ASP A 81 -11.18 -32.22 -3.71
C ASP A 81 -12.17 -31.39 -2.88
N TRP A 82 -12.66 -30.31 -3.47
CA TRP A 82 -13.35 -29.22 -2.78
C TRP A 82 -14.69 -28.93 -3.46
N THR A 83 -15.74 -28.74 -2.67
CA THR A 83 -17.12 -28.57 -3.18
C THR A 83 -17.93 -27.53 -2.40
N THR A 84 -17.35 -26.95 -1.34
CA THR A 84 -18.11 -26.10 -0.40
C THR A 84 -17.47 -24.74 -0.19
N THR A 85 -18.28 -23.79 0.30
CA THR A 85 -17.82 -22.43 0.63
C THR A 85 -16.81 -22.46 1.77
N GLY A 86 -16.88 -23.48 2.64
CA GLY A 86 -15.89 -23.69 3.69
C GLY A 86 -14.50 -24.04 3.12
N ASP A 87 -14.45 -24.80 2.02
CA ASP A 87 -13.19 -25.22 1.39
C ASP A 87 -12.47 -24.01 0.79
N PHE A 88 -13.15 -23.26 -0.08
CA PHE A 88 -12.60 -22.08 -0.74
C PHE A 88 -12.52 -20.86 0.19
N GLY A 89 -13.41 -20.76 1.18
CA GLY A 89 -13.58 -19.58 2.04
C GLY A 89 -14.39 -18.44 1.40
N LEU A 90 -14.83 -18.60 0.15
CA LEU A 90 -15.71 -17.69 -0.59
C LEU A 90 -16.80 -18.50 -1.31
N GLY A 91 -17.93 -17.86 -1.59
CA GLY A 91 -19.12 -18.52 -2.15
C GLY A 91 -19.10 -18.56 -3.67
N ASP A 92 -19.10 -17.39 -4.30
CA ASP A 92 -19.15 -17.22 -5.75
C ASP A 92 -18.21 -16.07 -6.16
N ARG A 93 -17.98 -15.91 -7.47
CA ARG A 93 -17.25 -14.77 -8.09
C ARG A 93 -15.83 -14.62 -7.56
N PHE A 94 -15.11 -15.74 -7.53
CA PHE A 94 -13.73 -15.77 -7.10
C PHE A 94 -12.83 -16.41 -8.15
N LEU A 95 -11.55 -16.08 -8.07
CA LEU A 95 -10.48 -16.82 -8.74
C LEU A 95 -9.66 -17.54 -7.66
N SER A 96 -9.27 -18.78 -7.90
CA SER A 96 -8.37 -19.53 -7.03
C SER A 96 -7.12 -20.01 -7.76
N GLU A 97 -5.98 -19.90 -7.09
CA GLU A 97 -4.71 -20.47 -7.52
C GLU A 97 -4.31 -21.57 -6.54
N VAL A 98 -4.06 -22.77 -7.05
CA VAL A 98 -3.50 -23.89 -6.29
C VAL A 98 -2.05 -24.10 -6.71
N THR A 99 -1.12 -24.10 -5.78
CA THR A 99 0.31 -24.30 -6.05
C THR A 99 0.93 -25.35 -5.14
N GLY A 100 1.76 -26.20 -5.71
CA GLY A 100 2.55 -27.18 -4.97
C GLY A 100 3.42 -27.99 -5.92
N ASN A 101 3.75 -29.20 -5.52
CA ASN A 101 4.45 -30.19 -6.31
C ASN A 101 3.66 -31.50 -6.26
N VAL A 102 3.69 -32.25 -7.35
CA VAL A 102 3.29 -33.66 -7.38
C VAL A 102 4.55 -34.52 -7.41
N ASN A 103 4.68 -35.44 -6.46
CA ASN A 103 5.77 -36.40 -6.40
C ASN A 103 5.36 -37.70 -7.09
N VAL A 104 6.03 -38.01 -8.19
CA VAL A 104 5.79 -39.18 -9.02
C VAL A 104 6.82 -40.26 -8.69
N THR A 105 6.37 -41.47 -8.35
CA THR A 105 7.28 -42.58 -8.00
C THR A 105 7.69 -43.42 -9.21
N THR A 106 6.91 -43.39 -10.29
CA THR A 106 7.11 -44.24 -11.46
C THR A 106 7.09 -43.37 -12.71
N ALA A 107 8.23 -43.28 -13.41
CA ALA A 107 8.29 -42.53 -14.66
C ALA A 107 7.34 -43.10 -15.73
N GLY A 108 6.74 -42.24 -16.54
CA GLY A 108 5.86 -42.62 -17.64
C GLY A 108 4.70 -41.65 -17.87
N THR A 109 3.74 -42.07 -18.70
CA THR A 109 2.55 -41.29 -19.01
C THR A 109 1.64 -41.22 -17.79
N HIS A 110 1.43 -40.02 -17.27
CA HIS A 110 0.42 -39.74 -16.26
C HIS A 110 -0.74 -39.02 -16.94
N THR A 111 -1.95 -39.49 -16.69
CA THR A 111 -3.17 -38.77 -17.10
C THR A 111 -3.75 -38.08 -15.89
N PHE A 112 -3.94 -36.77 -15.96
CA PHE A 112 -4.61 -35.98 -14.94
C PHE A 112 -6.03 -35.65 -15.38
N ARG A 113 -6.94 -35.48 -14.42
CA ARG A 113 -8.31 -35.03 -14.63
C ARG A 113 -8.61 -33.90 -13.65
N LEU A 114 -9.18 -32.81 -14.17
CA LEU A 114 -9.78 -31.76 -13.37
C LEU A 114 -11.30 -31.83 -13.53
N THR A 115 -12.01 -31.85 -12.41
CA THR A 115 -13.46 -31.61 -12.36
C THR A 115 -13.67 -30.24 -11.73
N SER A 116 -14.35 -29.33 -12.44
CA SER A 116 -14.64 -27.99 -11.92
C SER A 116 -16.03 -27.49 -12.29
N ASP A 117 -16.63 -26.72 -11.40
CA ASP A 117 -17.76 -25.83 -11.74
C ASP A 117 -17.14 -24.51 -12.18
N ASP A 118 -17.49 -24.06 -13.39
CA ASP A 118 -16.74 -23.08 -14.18
C ASP A 118 -15.25 -23.42 -14.39
N GLY A 119 -14.50 -22.46 -14.94
CA GLY A 119 -13.30 -22.75 -15.70
C GLY A 119 -12.06 -23.06 -14.87
N SER A 120 -11.28 -24.06 -15.29
CA SER A 120 -10.02 -24.45 -14.66
C SER A 120 -8.91 -24.80 -15.64
N ARG A 121 -7.64 -24.73 -15.19
CA ARG A 121 -6.45 -25.07 -15.98
C ARG A 121 -5.36 -25.67 -15.11
N LEU A 122 -4.90 -26.88 -15.45
CA LEU A 122 -3.76 -27.55 -14.81
C LEU A 122 -2.48 -27.33 -15.62
N ARG A 123 -1.41 -26.93 -14.93
CA ARG A 123 -0.04 -26.97 -15.44
C ARG A 123 0.85 -27.89 -14.59
N ILE A 124 1.64 -28.71 -15.25
CA ILE A 124 2.73 -29.50 -14.66
C ILE A 124 4.04 -29.06 -15.30
N ASP A 125 5.03 -28.64 -14.50
CA ASP A 125 6.30 -28.07 -14.98
C ASP A 125 6.11 -26.96 -16.03
N ASN A 126 5.13 -26.07 -15.78
CA ASN A 126 4.65 -25.01 -16.68
C ASN A 126 3.99 -25.46 -17.98
N ALA A 127 3.96 -26.75 -18.31
CA ALA A 127 3.21 -27.26 -19.46
C ALA A 127 1.72 -27.36 -19.12
N VAL A 128 0.85 -26.83 -19.97
CA VAL A 128 -0.60 -26.98 -19.83
C VAL A 128 -0.98 -28.44 -20.11
N VAL A 129 -1.53 -29.11 -19.10
CA VAL A 129 -1.95 -30.52 -19.18
C VAL A 129 -3.46 -30.61 -19.36
N VAL A 130 -4.23 -29.80 -18.61
CA VAL A 130 -5.68 -29.69 -18.75
C VAL A 130 -6.03 -28.22 -18.94
N ASP A 131 -6.85 -27.91 -19.94
CA ASP A 131 -7.40 -26.57 -20.17
C ASP A 131 -8.92 -26.66 -20.28
N HIS A 132 -9.62 -26.41 -19.19
CA HIS A 132 -11.07 -26.50 -19.02
C HIS A 132 -11.66 -25.12 -18.74
N ASP A 133 -11.25 -24.10 -19.50
CA ASP A 133 -11.67 -22.72 -19.28
C ASP A 133 -13.07 -22.42 -19.86
N GLY A 134 -13.79 -21.46 -19.28
CA GLY A 134 -15.13 -21.04 -19.67
C GLY A 134 -16.19 -21.26 -18.58
N LEU A 135 -17.41 -20.76 -18.81
CA LEU A 135 -18.56 -21.05 -17.94
C LEU A 135 -19.11 -22.44 -18.25
N HIS A 136 -19.29 -23.27 -17.23
CA HIS A 136 -19.91 -24.59 -17.34
C HIS A 136 -20.29 -25.11 -15.95
N GLY A 137 -21.20 -26.09 -15.90
CA GLY A 137 -21.48 -26.82 -14.66
C GLY A 137 -20.28 -27.66 -14.21
N SER A 138 -20.41 -28.38 -13.09
CA SER A 138 -19.43 -29.38 -12.68
C SER A 138 -19.22 -30.46 -13.76
N GLU A 139 -18.12 -30.32 -14.49
CA GLU A 139 -17.73 -31.19 -15.60
C GLU A 139 -16.25 -31.55 -15.48
N SER A 140 -15.88 -32.72 -16.01
CA SER A 140 -14.50 -33.23 -15.93
C SER A 140 -13.77 -33.16 -17.28
N LYS A 141 -12.49 -32.80 -17.26
CA LYS A 141 -11.61 -32.85 -18.43
C LYS A 141 -10.25 -33.42 -18.06
N SER A 142 -9.72 -34.26 -18.95
CA SER A 142 -8.46 -34.96 -18.73
C SER A 142 -7.40 -34.55 -19.74
N GLY A 143 -6.13 -34.76 -19.36
CA GLY A 143 -4.98 -34.59 -20.23
C GLY A 143 -3.77 -35.36 -19.71
N SER A 144 -2.87 -35.72 -20.61
CA SER A 144 -1.73 -36.60 -20.29
C SER A 144 -0.40 -35.89 -20.49
N VAL A 145 0.58 -36.24 -19.66
CA VAL A 145 1.95 -35.72 -19.73
C VAL A 145 2.96 -36.82 -19.40
N GLN A 146 4.13 -36.78 -20.03
CA GLN A 146 5.25 -37.65 -19.70
C GLN A 146 6.04 -37.07 -18.53
N LEU A 147 6.19 -37.82 -17.45
CA LEU A 147 6.90 -37.39 -16.24
C LEU A 147 8.01 -38.38 -15.89
N GLY A 148 9.11 -37.84 -15.34
CA GLY A 148 10.12 -38.63 -14.67
C GLY A 148 9.65 -39.06 -13.28
N ALA A 149 10.47 -39.84 -12.57
CA ALA A 149 10.27 -39.99 -11.12
C ALA A 149 10.83 -38.76 -10.39
N GLY A 150 10.13 -38.30 -9.35
CA GLY A 150 10.49 -37.15 -8.53
C GLY A 150 9.39 -36.08 -8.47
N TYR A 151 9.76 -34.90 -7.97
CA TYR A 151 8.87 -33.76 -7.81
C TYR A 151 8.69 -33.00 -9.13
N HIS A 152 7.43 -32.71 -9.45
CA HIS A 152 7.04 -31.89 -10.58
C HIS A 152 6.18 -30.73 -10.10
N ALA A 153 6.45 -29.52 -10.57
CA ALA A 153 5.72 -28.33 -10.14
C ALA A 153 4.26 -28.42 -10.61
N LEU A 154 3.32 -28.19 -9.70
CA LEU A 154 1.88 -28.26 -9.95
C LEU A 154 1.25 -26.88 -9.74
N ARG A 155 0.50 -26.41 -10.75
CA ARG A 155 -0.34 -25.22 -10.65
C ARG A 155 -1.72 -25.47 -11.23
N ILE A 156 -2.77 -25.10 -10.49
CA ILE A 156 -4.14 -25.05 -11.00
C ILE A 156 -4.64 -23.61 -10.90
N ASP A 157 -5.08 -23.03 -12.01
CA ASP A 157 -5.90 -21.81 -12.00
C ASP A 157 -7.35 -22.24 -12.13
N HIS A 158 -8.24 -21.65 -11.34
CA HIS A 158 -9.68 -21.95 -11.35
C HIS A 158 -10.46 -20.68 -11.07
N PHE A 159 -11.63 -20.50 -11.66
CA PHE A 159 -12.58 -19.47 -11.25
C PHE A 159 -13.96 -20.06 -11.09
N ASP A 160 -14.72 -19.47 -10.19
CA ASP A 160 -16.13 -19.78 -9.96
C ASP A 160 -16.95 -18.50 -10.07
N ASN A 161 -18.06 -18.53 -10.83
CA ASN A 161 -18.94 -17.38 -11.01
C ASN A 161 -20.27 -17.52 -10.25
N GLY A 162 -20.84 -18.73 -10.19
CA GLY A 162 -21.91 -19.12 -9.26
C GLY A 162 -22.83 -20.25 -9.77
N GLY A 163 -23.80 -20.66 -8.95
CA GLY A 163 -24.72 -21.78 -9.21
C GLY A 163 -24.36 -23.04 -8.40
N GLY A 164 -23.06 -23.35 -8.35
CA GLY A 164 -22.39 -24.29 -7.46
C GLY A 164 -20.91 -23.90 -7.34
N GLN A 165 -20.06 -24.79 -6.82
CA GLN A 165 -18.61 -24.65 -6.90
C GLN A 165 -17.93 -26.00 -6.71
N GLN A 166 -16.92 -26.31 -7.51
CA GLN A 166 -16.15 -27.55 -7.37
C GLN A 166 -14.75 -27.40 -7.93
N LEU A 167 -13.78 -28.02 -7.27
CA LEU A 167 -12.47 -28.31 -7.85
C LEU A 167 -11.92 -29.63 -7.30
N THR A 168 -11.80 -30.63 -8.17
CA THR A 168 -11.21 -31.93 -7.84
C THR A 168 -10.07 -32.25 -8.81
N LEU A 169 -8.89 -32.60 -8.27
CA LEU A 169 -7.74 -33.10 -9.02
C LEU A 169 -7.61 -34.61 -8.86
N GLU A 170 -7.69 -35.31 -9.98
CA GLU A 170 -7.50 -36.74 -10.04
C GLU A 170 -6.36 -37.09 -11.01
N TRP A 171 -5.79 -38.28 -10.84
CA TRP A 171 -4.77 -38.80 -11.71
C TRP A 171 -4.96 -40.29 -11.99
N GLN A 172 -4.35 -40.75 -13.07
CA GLN A 172 -4.17 -42.14 -13.43
C GLN A 172 -2.67 -42.32 -13.75
N PRO A 173 -1.86 -42.73 -12.76
CA PRO A 173 -0.44 -42.98 -12.97
C PRO A 173 -0.21 -44.24 -13.85
N PRO A 174 1.00 -44.46 -14.37
CA PRO A 174 1.33 -45.63 -15.19
C PRO A 174 0.90 -46.94 -14.53
N GLY A 175 0.09 -47.73 -15.25
CA GLY A 175 -0.42 -49.02 -14.77
C GLY A 175 -1.68 -48.97 -13.90
N ALA A 176 -2.19 -47.78 -13.55
CA ALA A 176 -3.47 -47.65 -12.85
C ALA A 176 -4.66 -47.96 -13.79
N THR A 177 -5.68 -48.63 -13.26
CA THR A 177 -6.87 -49.06 -14.00
C THR A 177 -7.97 -47.99 -14.09
N GLY A 178 -7.84 -46.90 -13.34
CA GLY A 178 -8.78 -45.78 -13.33
C GLY A 178 -8.21 -44.56 -12.62
N PHE A 179 -8.99 -43.48 -12.62
CA PHE A 179 -8.65 -42.24 -11.91
C PHE A 179 -8.88 -42.40 -10.40
N SER A 180 -8.03 -41.73 -9.62
CA SER A 180 -8.21 -41.49 -8.20
C SER A 180 -7.81 -40.06 -7.84
N VAL A 181 -8.37 -39.52 -6.76
CA VAL A 181 -7.94 -38.23 -6.21
C VAL A 181 -6.44 -38.32 -5.89
N VAL A 182 -5.68 -37.28 -6.26
CA VAL A 182 -4.24 -37.26 -5.97
C VAL A 182 -4.04 -37.23 -4.45
N PRO A 183 -3.38 -38.24 -3.86
CA PRO A 183 -3.29 -38.35 -2.41
C PRO A 183 -2.31 -37.32 -1.82
N ASN A 184 -2.52 -36.91 -0.57
CA ASN A 184 -1.60 -36.01 0.14
C ASN A 184 -0.15 -36.51 0.14
N SER A 185 0.06 -37.83 0.18
CA SER A 185 1.39 -38.44 0.11
C SER A 185 2.12 -38.19 -1.21
N ALA A 186 1.41 -37.79 -2.27
CA ALA A 186 1.96 -37.40 -3.55
C ALA A 186 2.02 -35.88 -3.73
N LEU A 187 1.60 -35.09 -2.74
CA LEU A 187 1.56 -33.62 -2.82
C LEU A 187 2.50 -32.98 -1.80
N SER A 188 3.19 -31.92 -2.20
CA SER A 188 3.95 -31.10 -1.27
C SER A 188 3.93 -29.61 -1.65
N THR A 189 4.12 -28.73 -0.68
CA THR A 189 4.25 -27.29 -0.89
C THR A 189 5.35 -26.73 0.01
N ASP A 190 5.70 -25.46 -0.14
CA ASP A 190 6.74 -24.83 0.66
C ASP A 190 6.38 -24.83 2.15
N ALA A 191 7.31 -25.27 2.99
CA ALA A 191 7.14 -25.36 4.44
C ALA A 191 7.34 -24.01 5.12
N GLY A 192 6.58 -23.78 6.20
CA GLY A 192 6.78 -22.61 7.07
C GLY A 192 6.31 -21.30 6.44
N VAL A 193 5.42 -21.38 5.45
CA VAL A 193 4.85 -20.21 4.78
C VAL A 193 3.92 -19.45 5.73
N VAL A 194 4.22 -18.17 5.96
CA VAL A 194 3.27 -17.24 6.62
C VAL A 194 2.18 -16.87 5.62
N ARG A 195 0.94 -17.22 5.93
CA ARG A 195 -0.23 -17.04 5.06
C ARG A 195 -0.91 -15.73 5.40
N VAL A 196 -0.69 -14.72 4.57
CA VAL A 196 -1.23 -13.35 4.75
C VAL A 196 -2.43 -13.19 3.82
N THR A 197 -3.55 -12.75 4.39
CA THR A 197 -4.77 -12.46 3.62
C THR A 197 -5.17 -11.00 3.74
N ALA A 198 -5.83 -10.47 2.71
CA ALA A 198 -6.40 -9.13 2.72
C ALA A 198 -7.81 -9.15 2.09
N PRO A 199 -8.83 -8.65 2.80
CA PRO A 199 -10.20 -8.58 2.30
C PRO A 199 -10.33 -7.56 1.16
N GLY A 200 -11.50 -7.56 0.53
CA GLY A 200 -11.84 -6.65 -0.56
C GLY A 200 -11.57 -7.22 -1.94
N ARG A 201 -12.09 -6.50 -2.93
CA ARG A 201 -12.08 -6.89 -4.34
C ARG A 201 -10.66 -7.00 -4.91
N LYS A 202 -10.45 -8.02 -5.75
CA LYS A 202 -9.26 -8.23 -6.57
C LYS A 202 -9.59 -8.00 -8.05
N GLU A 203 -8.56 -7.75 -8.83
CA GLU A 203 -8.70 -7.35 -10.23
C GLU A 203 -7.87 -8.22 -11.17
N CYS A 204 -8.47 -8.56 -12.30
CA CYS A 204 -7.76 -9.03 -13.48
C CYS A 204 -7.07 -7.87 -14.19
N GLU A 205 -6.02 -8.15 -14.95
CA GLU A 205 -5.47 -7.21 -15.93
C GLU A 205 -6.51 -6.90 -17.00
N GLY A 206 -6.77 -5.61 -17.23
CA GLY A 206 -7.66 -5.13 -18.29
C GLY A 206 -6.94 -5.02 -19.64
N GLY A 207 -7.69 -5.08 -20.75
CA GLY A 207 -7.09 -4.99 -22.10
C GLY A 207 -6.37 -3.66 -22.43
N GLY A 208 -6.62 -2.61 -21.65
CA GLY A 208 -5.91 -1.32 -21.74
C GLY A 208 -4.83 -1.12 -20.68
N ASP A 209 -4.66 -2.08 -19.77
CA ASP A 209 -3.69 -1.98 -18.69
C ASP A 209 -2.27 -2.23 -19.21
N ALA A 210 -1.31 -1.48 -18.70
CA ALA A 210 0.11 -1.60 -19.00
C ALA A 210 0.93 -1.03 -17.84
N ALA A 211 2.25 -1.22 -17.82
CA ALA A 211 3.10 -0.67 -16.76
C ALA A 211 2.89 0.85 -16.60
N GLY A 212 2.50 1.31 -15.40
CA GLY A 212 2.16 2.71 -15.13
C GLY A 212 0.75 3.16 -15.57
N ASP A 213 -0.05 2.28 -16.15
CA ASP A 213 -1.45 2.51 -16.51
C ASP A 213 -2.31 1.31 -16.08
N GLY A 214 -2.82 1.37 -14.85
CA GLY A 214 -3.58 0.27 -14.25
C GLY A 214 -2.72 -0.87 -13.69
N LEU A 215 -1.43 -0.95 -14.03
CA LEU A 215 -0.44 -1.89 -13.48
C LEU A 215 0.75 -1.16 -12.83
N PRO A 216 1.47 -1.83 -11.90
CA PRO A 216 2.74 -1.34 -11.39
C PRO A 216 3.74 -1.01 -12.51
N LEU A 217 4.62 -0.04 -12.24
CA LEU A 217 5.80 0.18 -13.08
C LEU A 217 6.69 -1.08 -13.05
N THR A 218 7.48 -1.29 -14.09
CA THR A 218 8.37 -2.47 -14.19
C THR A 218 9.84 -2.08 -14.36
N SER A 219 10.14 -0.80 -14.54
CA SER A 219 11.47 -0.30 -14.84
C SER A 219 11.84 0.94 -14.02
N VAL A 220 13.12 1.27 -14.06
CA VAL A 220 13.67 2.47 -13.44
C VAL A 220 13.15 3.71 -14.17
N HIS A 221 12.74 4.72 -13.40
CA HIS A 221 12.27 5.99 -13.95
C HIS A 221 13.34 6.63 -14.85
N PRO A 222 13.01 7.05 -16.09
CA PRO A 222 14.01 7.46 -17.09
C PRO A 222 14.95 8.60 -16.66
N ALA A 223 14.47 9.49 -15.78
CA ALA A 223 15.26 10.60 -15.22
C ALA A 223 16.36 10.18 -14.22
N TYR A 224 16.52 8.88 -13.94
CA TYR A 224 17.52 8.37 -13.00
C TYR A 224 18.39 7.28 -13.63
N SER A 225 19.67 7.30 -13.28
CA SER A 225 20.60 6.20 -13.49
C SER A 225 20.68 5.38 -12.20
N LEU A 226 20.46 4.07 -12.31
CA LEU A 226 20.56 3.12 -11.19
C LEU A 226 21.99 2.58 -11.06
N THR A 227 22.52 2.59 -9.84
CA THR A 227 23.84 2.01 -9.51
C THR A 227 23.70 1.07 -8.32
N ASN A 228 24.18 -0.17 -8.46
CA ASN A 228 24.36 -1.08 -7.32
C ASN A 228 25.60 -0.66 -6.52
N LEU A 229 25.50 -0.65 -5.19
CA LEU A 229 26.56 -0.22 -4.28
C LEU A 229 27.12 -1.36 -3.43
N ARG A 230 26.82 -2.62 -3.77
CA ARG A 230 27.24 -3.78 -3.00
C ARG A 230 28.47 -4.44 -3.63
N PRO A 231 29.65 -4.39 -2.99
CA PRO A 231 30.79 -5.21 -3.40
C PRO A 231 30.48 -6.71 -3.23
N SER A 232 31.29 -7.56 -3.86
CA SER A 232 31.11 -9.02 -3.78
C SER A 232 31.09 -9.51 -2.33
N GLY A 233 30.11 -10.35 -1.98
CA GLY A 233 29.93 -10.89 -0.63
C GLY A 233 29.26 -9.93 0.37
N PHE A 234 28.93 -8.70 -0.02
CA PHE A 234 28.22 -7.76 0.84
C PHE A 234 26.71 -7.77 0.56
N GLU A 235 25.95 -8.34 1.49
CA GLU A 235 24.52 -8.62 1.36
C GLU A 235 23.70 -7.94 2.49
N PRO A 236 23.70 -6.60 2.58
CA PRO A 236 23.09 -5.90 3.71
C PRO A 236 21.56 -5.88 3.63
N GLN A 237 20.90 -6.39 4.67
CA GLN A 237 19.48 -6.13 4.95
C GLN A 237 19.36 -4.76 5.63
N VAL A 238 19.33 -3.68 4.84
CA VAL A 238 19.47 -2.32 5.38
C VAL A 238 18.22 -1.89 6.15
N SER A 239 18.40 -1.47 7.40
CA SER A 239 17.33 -1.06 8.31
C SER A 239 17.49 0.33 8.93
N GLY A 240 18.65 0.94 8.76
CA GLY A 240 18.90 2.36 9.08
C GLY A 240 19.97 2.91 8.15
N MET A 241 19.92 4.22 7.88
CA MET A 241 20.92 4.91 7.08
C MET A 241 21.13 6.33 7.61
N ASP A 242 22.38 6.78 7.66
CA ASP A 242 22.71 8.18 7.87
C ASP A 242 24.09 8.56 7.33
N TRP A 243 24.34 9.85 7.16
CA TRP A 243 25.59 10.35 6.57
C TRP A 243 26.52 10.94 7.62
N LEU A 244 27.80 10.60 7.52
CA LEU A 244 28.85 11.26 8.27
C LEU A 244 29.28 12.55 7.52
N PRO A 245 29.80 13.57 8.23
CA PRO A 245 30.30 14.81 7.61
C PRO A 245 31.43 14.59 6.58
N ASP A 246 32.15 13.48 6.68
CA ASP A 246 33.23 13.10 5.76
C ASP A 246 32.72 12.43 4.46
N GLY A 247 31.41 12.28 4.30
CA GLY A 247 30.78 11.69 3.12
C GLY A 247 30.66 10.17 3.15
N ARG A 248 31.06 9.49 4.23
CA ARG A 248 30.75 8.07 4.43
C ARG A 248 29.28 7.87 4.77
N LEU A 249 28.70 6.81 4.23
CA LEU A 249 27.35 6.36 4.56
C LEU A 249 27.44 5.35 5.68
N ALA A 250 26.79 5.63 6.82
CA ALA A 250 26.55 4.64 7.84
C ALA A 250 25.25 3.89 7.53
N ILE A 251 25.28 2.56 7.63
CA ILE A 251 24.08 1.72 7.54
C ILE A 251 23.95 0.83 8.76
N ALA A 252 22.71 0.57 9.18
CA ALA A 252 22.39 -0.50 10.11
C ALA A 252 21.80 -1.68 9.32
N THR A 253 22.11 -2.91 9.72
CA THR A 253 21.52 -4.12 9.15
C THR A 253 20.53 -4.75 10.12
N TRP A 254 19.37 -5.18 9.61
CA TRP A 254 18.29 -5.71 10.43
C TRP A 254 18.72 -6.90 11.28
N GLY A 255 19.44 -7.86 10.68
CA GLY A 255 19.88 -9.09 11.34
C GLY A 255 18.76 -10.07 11.69
N GLY A 256 17.54 -9.59 11.94
CA GLY A 256 16.36 -10.19 12.60
C GLY A 256 15.86 -11.57 12.16
N SER A 257 16.74 -12.56 12.18
CA SER A 257 16.40 -13.95 12.45
C SER A 257 16.77 -14.28 13.89
N ASN A 258 16.24 -15.39 14.41
CA ASN A 258 16.67 -15.94 15.72
C ASN A 258 18.16 -16.34 15.76
N THR A 259 18.88 -16.21 14.65
CA THR A 259 20.24 -16.73 14.46
C THR A 259 21.26 -15.65 14.10
N LYS A 260 20.85 -14.40 13.89
CA LYS A 260 21.75 -13.29 13.52
C LYS A 260 21.31 -11.98 14.17
N LEU A 261 22.25 -11.27 14.77
CA LEU A 261 22.04 -9.93 15.31
C LEU A 261 22.42 -8.86 14.28
N GLY A 262 21.87 -7.66 14.44
CA GLY A 262 22.13 -6.53 13.59
C GLY A 262 23.55 -5.97 13.77
N GLU A 263 24.03 -5.30 12.73
CA GLU A 263 25.36 -4.71 12.65
C GLU A 263 25.25 -3.25 12.17
N VAL A 264 26.31 -2.45 12.41
CA VAL A 264 26.47 -1.15 11.77
C VAL A 264 27.74 -1.16 10.93
N HIS A 265 27.63 -0.65 9.71
CA HIS A 265 28.73 -0.56 8.74
C HIS A 265 28.92 0.88 8.29
N LEU A 266 30.18 1.31 8.18
CA LEU A 266 30.56 2.52 7.45
C LEU A 266 30.97 2.16 6.03
N ILE A 267 30.42 2.90 5.06
CA ILE A 267 30.58 2.63 3.65
C ILE A 267 31.13 3.87 2.95
N SER A 268 32.25 3.71 2.24
CA SER A 268 32.88 4.78 1.45
C SER A 268 32.84 4.47 -0.05
N GLY A 269 33.08 5.50 -0.86
CA GLY A 269 33.07 5.39 -2.32
C GLY A 269 31.67 5.22 -2.91
N VAL A 270 30.61 5.65 -2.22
CA VAL A 270 29.21 5.48 -2.66
C VAL A 270 28.63 6.71 -3.36
N THR A 271 29.32 7.84 -3.33
CA THR A 271 28.90 9.12 -3.93
C THR A 271 29.50 9.32 -5.32
N GLY A 272 28.93 10.26 -6.08
CA GLY A 272 29.39 10.57 -7.43
C GLY A 272 29.28 9.39 -8.41
N ALA A 273 30.21 9.35 -9.37
CA ALA A 273 30.31 8.28 -10.36
C ALA A 273 30.99 7.04 -9.76
N THR A 274 30.18 6.08 -9.32
CA THR A 274 30.65 4.89 -8.60
C THR A 274 30.11 3.58 -9.19
N ASP A 275 30.65 2.48 -8.69
CA ASP A 275 30.27 1.10 -8.99
C ASP A 275 30.75 0.19 -7.84
N PRO A 276 30.29 -1.08 -7.77
CA PRO A 276 30.64 -2.00 -6.68
C PRO A 276 32.14 -2.18 -6.40
N THR A 277 33.02 -1.97 -7.39
CA THR A 277 34.47 -2.17 -7.23
C THR A 277 35.15 -1.03 -6.47
N LYS A 278 34.50 0.13 -6.38
CA LYS A 278 34.98 1.32 -5.65
C LYS A 278 34.45 1.40 -4.23
N VAL A 279 33.37 0.68 -3.94
CA VAL A 279 32.77 0.67 -2.61
C VAL A 279 33.66 -0.08 -1.63
N ARG A 280 33.85 0.49 -0.43
CA ARG A 280 34.54 -0.15 0.69
C ARG A 280 33.61 -0.16 1.90
N THR A 281 33.60 -1.27 2.62
CA THR A 281 32.72 -1.50 3.78
C THR A 281 33.56 -1.83 5.00
N GLN A 282 33.26 -1.20 6.13
CA GLN A 282 33.86 -1.51 7.43
C GLN A 282 32.73 -1.75 8.43
N ARG A 283 32.68 -2.95 9.02
CA ARG A 283 31.80 -3.19 10.16
C ARG A 283 32.37 -2.49 11.38
N ILE A 284 31.56 -1.66 12.02
CA ILE A 284 31.95 -0.89 13.21
C ILE A 284 31.20 -1.33 14.47
N ALA A 285 30.03 -1.97 14.35
CA ALA A 285 29.29 -2.48 15.50
C ALA A 285 28.55 -3.77 15.15
N SER A 286 28.25 -4.58 16.16
CA SER A 286 27.51 -5.84 16.04
C SER A 286 26.75 -6.15 17.33
N GLY A 287 25.87 -7.15 17.30
CA GLY A 287 25.15 -7.59 18.51
C GLY A 287 23.88 -6.78 18.81
N LEU A 288 23.38 -6.02 17.83
CA LEU A 288 22.22 -5.14 17.99
C LEU A 288 20.91 -5.93 17.78
N GLN A 289 19.92 -5.68 18.64
CA GLN A 289 18.63 -6.39 18.60
C GLN A 289 17.67 -5.72 17.62
N GLU A 290 17.66 -6.24 16.39
CA GLU A 290 16.81 -5.78 15.28
C GLU A 290 16.81 -4.26 15.15
N PRO A 291 17.99 -3.66 14.86
CA PRO A 291 18.10 -2.23 14.71
C PRO A 291 17.20 -1.77 13.56
N MET A 292 16.38 -0.75 13.82
CA MET A 292 15.42 -0.21 12.86
C MET A 292 15.59 1.30 12.66
N GLY A 293 16.72 1.85 13.12
CA GLY A 293 17.09 3.22 12.91
C GLY A 293 18.52 3.56 13.29
N LEU A 294 19.04 4.59 12.62
CA LEU A 294 20.41 5.05 12.73
C LEU A 294 20.48 6.57 12.57
N LYS A 295 21.19 7.25 13.46
CA LYS A 295 21.58 8.67 13.29
C LYS A 295 22.99 8.92 13.77
N TYR A 296 23.71 9.76 13.04
CA TYR A 296 24.97 10.37 13.44
C TYR A 296 24.72 11.72 14.08
N VAL A 297 25.17 11.91 15.32
CA VAL A 297 24.97 13.14 16.08
C VAL A 297 26.20 13.41 16.94
N ASP A 298 26.78 14.61 16.79
CA ASP A 298 27.91 15.10 17.60
C ASP A 298 29.06 14.10 17.75
N GLY A 299 29.53 13.55 16.62
CA GLY A 299 30.65 12.60 16.61
C GLY A 299 30.28 11.14 16.83
N LYS A 300 29.02 10.84 17.20
CA LYS A 300 28.59 9.50 17.63
C LYS A 300 27.46 8.96 16.79
N LEU A 301 27.35 7.63 16.74
CA LEU A 301 26.21 6.94 16.13
C LEU A 301 25.23 6.47 17.20
N TYR A 302 23.95 6.58 16.89
CA TYR A 302 22.82 6.18 17.72
C TYR A 302 21.95 5.21 16.94
N VAL A 303 21.54 4.12 17.59
CA VAL A 303 20.77 3.04 16.98
C VAL A 303 19.49 2.80 17.76
N SER A 304 18.33 2.79 17.07
CA SER A 304 17.08 2.34 17.69
C SER A 304 16.96 0.83 17.52
N GLU A 305 16.87 0.13 18.64
CA GLU A 305 16.70 -1.31 18.76
C GLU A 305 15.31 -1.62 19.31
N LYS A 306 14.88 -2.88 19.32
CA LYS A 306 13.55 -3.23 19.85
C LYS A 306 13.25 -2.72 21.25
N VAL A 307 14.25 -2.71 22.13
CA VAL A 307 14.11 -2.43 23.57
C VAL A 307 14.64 -1.05 23.99
N GLY A 308 15.22 -0.27 23.08
CA GLY A 308 15.79 1.01 23.44
C GLY A 308 16.65 1.69 22.39
N LEU A 309 17.21 2.83 22.78
CA LEU A 309 18.13 3.65 22.00
C LEU A 309 19.54 3.47 22.54
N THR A 310 20.47 3.05 21.69
CA THR A 310 21.85 2.77 22.08
C THR A 310 22.81 3.70 21.36
N GLU A 311 23.71 4.33 22.12
CA GLU A 311 24.85 5.09 21.63
C GLU A 311 26.04 4.15 21.44
N LEU A 312 26.72 4.30 20.30
CA LEU A 312 27.91 3.54 19.95
C LEU A 312 29.16 4.39 20.19
N ASN A 313 30.05 3.91 21.05
CA ASN A 313 31.30 4.56 21.42
C ASN A 313 32.50 3.70 20.99
N ASP A 314 33.46 4.34 20.32
CA ASP A 314 34.81 3.83 20.10
C ASP A 314 35.74 4.55 21.09
N THR A 315 36.13 3.85 22.16
CA THR A 315 36.92 4.41 23.26
C THR A 315 38.41 4.29 23.06
N ASN A 316 38.85 3.48 22.09
CA ASN A 316 40.26 3.18 21.83
C ASN A 316 40.77 3.79 20.50
N GLY A 317 39.88 4.30 19.65
CA GLY A 317 40.18 4.99 18.40
C GLY A 317 40.48 4.07 17.21
N ASP A 318 40.16 2.78 17.28
CA ASP A 318 40.40 1.80 16.21
C ASP A 318 39.32 1.81 15.11
N GLY A 319 38.27 2.62 15.27
CA GLY A 319 37.14 2.74 14.38
C GLY A 319 36.07 1.66 14.58
N VAL A 320 36.14 0.89 15.66
CA VAL A 320 35.17 -0.15 16.05
C VAL A 320 34.57 0.20 17.41
N THR A 321 33.27 -0.04 17.55
CA THR A 321 32.53 0.18 18.80
C THR A 321 32.90 -0.87 19.83
N ASP A 322 33.42 -0.42 20.97
CA ASP A 322 33.80 -1.22 22.13
C ASP A 322 32.98 -0.87 23.38
N ASP A 323 32.26 0.27 23.39
CA ASP A 323 31.30 0.63 24.43
C ASP A 323 29.91 0.92 23.85
N TYR A 324 28.88 0.30 24.44
CA TYR A 324 27.48 0.42 24.03
C TYR A 324 26.68 1.04 25.17
N ARG A 325 26.39 2.33 25.07
CA ARG A 325 25.67 3.05 26.12
C ARG A 325 24.18 3.12 25.82
N ARG A 326 23.35 2.48 26.65
CA ARG A 326 21.90 2.58 26.57
C ARG A 326 21.44 3.98 27.00
N VAL A 327 20.90 4.76 26.06
CA VAL A 327 20.42 6.14 26.28
C VAL A 327 18.99 6.13 26.84
N ALA A 328 18.11 5.33 26.26
CA ALA A 328 16.71 5.24 26.66
C ALA A 328 16.16 3.84 26.45
N THR A 329 15.12 3.48 27.20
CA THR A 329 14.34 2.24 27.03
C THR A 329 12.87 2.56 26.86
N TRP A 330 12.11 1.62 26.31
CA TRP A 330 10.66 1.70 26.20
C TRP A 330 10.03 0.31 26.43
N PRO A 331 8.72 0.24 26.73
CA PRO A 331 8.04 -1.02 26.95
C PRO A 331 8.17 -1.97 25.75
N PHE A 332 8.45 -3.25 26.03
CA PHE A 332 8.56 -4.33 25.06
C PHE A 332 7.94 -5.60 25.65
N GLY A 333 7.04 -6.23 24.89
CA GLY A 333 6.28 -7.40 25.32
C GLY A 333 6.85 -8.74 24.85
N GLY A 334 8.00 -8.75 24.18
CA GLY A 334 8.62 -9.97 23.65
C GLY A 334 8.09 -10.41 22.27
N ASN A 335 7.18 -9.65 21.65
CA ASN A 335 6.62 -10.02 20.35
C ASN A 335 7.61 -9.77 19.21
N PHE A 336 7.57 -10.60 18.16
CA PHE A 336 8.50 -10.50 17.03
C PHE A 336 8.27 -9.24 16.17
N HIS A 337 7.09 -8.62 16.23
CA HIS A 337 6.71 -7.49 15.37
C HIS A 337 6.70 -6.13 16.11
N GLU A 338 7.37 -6.08 17.25
CA GLU A 338 7.39 -4.96 18.18
C GLU A 338 8.64 -4.06 17.94
N PHE A 339 8.71 -3.45 16.75
CA PHE A 339 9.82 -2.65 16.25
C PHE A 339 9.89 -1.22 16.81
N ALA A 340 11.07 -0.60 16.68
CA ALA A 340 11.33 0.80 16.95
C ALA A 340 11.91 1.50 15.70
N PHE A 341 11.01 1.95 14.83
CA PHE A 341 11.34 2.49 13.51
C PHE A 341 11.85 3.92 13.58
N GLY A 342 12.98 4.23 12.94
CA GLY A 342 13.57 5.55 13.12
C GLY A 342 14.90 5.77 12.41
N MET A 343 15.60 6.86 12.69
CA MET A 343 15.21 7.93 13.63
C MET A 343 15.48 9.31 13.03
N LEU A 344 14.85 10.35 13.57
CA LEU A 344 15.17 11.74 13.28
C LEU A 344 15.88 12.37 14.48
N TYR A 345 16.61 13.47 14.26
CA TYR A 345 17.24 14.24 15.32
C TYR A 345 17.06 15.74 15.07
N ARG A 346 16.68 16.49 16.10
CA ARG A 346 16.64 17.96 16.12
C ARG A 346 16.67 18.47 17.55
N ASP A 347 17.41 19.54 17.81
CA ASP A 347 17.41 20.30 19.06
C ASP A 347 17.56 19.43 20.32
N GLY A 348 18.58 18.56 20.33
CA GLY A 348 18.90 17.71 21.48
C GLY A 348 17.94 16.53 21.67
N ALA A 349 17.07 16.23 20.72
CA ALA A 349 16.11 15.13 20.83
C ALA A 349 16.06 14.23 19.59
N PHE A 350 15.88 12.94 19.84
CA PHE A 350 15.57 11.94 18.83
C PHE A 350 14.06 11.75 18.69
N TYR A 351 13.61 11.42 17.48
CA TYR A 351 12.22 11.07 17.19
C TYR A 351 12.16 9.72 16.47
N LEU A 352 11.28 8.84 16.92
CA LEU A 352 11.10 7.50 16.35
C LEU A 352 9.69 6.98 16.64
N ASN A 353 9.31 5.89 15.98
CA ASN A 353 8.01 5.26 16.17
C ASN A 353 8.13 3.88 16.82
N LEU A 354 7.20 3.57 17.70
CA LEU A 354 7.04 2.25 18.30
C LEU A 354 5.86 1.54 17.65
N SER A 355 6.07 0.36 17.05
CA SER A 355 4.96 -0.44 16.51
C SER A 355 4.25 -1.25 17.58
N VAL A 356 2.99 -1.60 17.31
CA VAL A 356 2.22 -2.56 18.12
C VAL A 356 2.71 -3.99 17.89
N ALA A 357 2.39 -4.88 18.81
CA ALA A 357 2.55 -6.32 18.64
C ALA A 357 1.57 -6.86 17.58
N ILE A 358 2.04 -7.80 16.77
CA ILE A 358 1.29 -8.43 15.69
C ILE A 358 1.50 -9.94 15.76
N ASP A 359 0.44 -10.69 15.48
CA ASP A 359 0.45 -12.14 15.39
C ASP A 359 0.85 -12.59 13.98
N TYR A 360 1.32 -13.84 13.85
CA TYR A 360 1.57 -14.41 12.53
C TYR A 360 0.30 -14.35 11.66
N GLY A 361 0.48 -13.97 10.38
CA GLY A 361 -0.64 -13.67 9.48
C GLY A 361 -1.09 -12.20 9.47
N GLY A 362 -0.55 -11.37 10.39
CA GLY A 362 -0.71 -9.91 10.34
C GLY A 362 -1.79 -9.34 11.24
N ALA A 363 -2.54 -10.14 12.01
CA ALA A 363 -3.52 -9.62 12.95
C ALA A 363 -2.83 -8.81 14.08
N THR A 364 -3.43 -7.69 14.50
CA THR A 364 -2.95 -6.98 15.69
C THR A 364 -3.19 -7.86 16.92
N THR A 365 -2.16 -8.10 17.73
CA THR A 365 -2.28 -8.88 18.97
C THR A 365 -3.24 -8.20 19.94
N ASP A 366 -4.18 -8.93 20.53
CA ASP A 366 -5.14 -8.41 21.50
C ASP A 366 -5.32 -9.41 22.67
N PRO A 367 -4.98 -9.03 23.92
CA PRO A 367 -4.45 -7.74 24.36
C PRO A 367 -3.00 -7.50 23.93
N GLN A 368 -2.62 -6.23 23.79
CA GLN A 368 -1.25 -5.79 23.56
C GLN A 368 -0.37 -6.11 24.79
N PRO A 369 0.79 -6.75 24.60
CA PRO A 369 1.65 -7.21 25.69
C PRO A 369 2.48 -6.08 26.33
N ALA A 370 2.54 -4.91 25.69
CA ALA A 370 3.29 -3.75 26.17
C ALA A 370 2.49 -2.46 26.05
N ALA A 371 2.59 -1.61 27.08
CA ALA A 371 1.95 -0.30 27.09
C ALA A 371 2.60 0.68 26.11
N ASN A 372 1.82 1.68 25.67
CA ASN A 372 2.28 2.82 24.87
C ASN A 372 3.00 2.45 23.56
N ARG A 373 2.71 1.28 22.99
CA ARG A 373 3.05 0.94 21.61
C ARG A 373 2.06 1.61 20.65
N GLY A 374 2.42 1.69 19.37
CA GLY A 374 1.59 2.38 18.37
C GLY A 374 1.68 3.91 18.44
N THR A 375 2.85 4.43 18.79
CA THR A 375 3.08 5.85 19.06
C THR A 375 4.33 6.39 18.38
N THR A 376 4.33 7.68 18.06
CA THR A 376 5.57 8.44 17.82
C THR A 376 6.07 9.00 19.14
N ILE A 377 7.36 8.80 19.43
CA ILE A 377 8.01 9.27 20.65
C ILE A 377 9.11 10.28 20.34
N LYS A 378 9.39 11.12 21.34
CA LYS A 378 10.57 11.99 21.44
C LYS A 378 11.44 11.49 22.59
N VAL A 379 12.74 11.36 22.36
CA VAL A 379 13.73 10.97 23.36
C VAL A 379 14.72 12.10 23.54
N ASP A 380 14.82 12.63 24.75
CA ASP A 380 15.85 13.61 25.09
C ASP A 380 17.23 12.95 25.09
N LYS A 381 18.18 13.50 24.31
CA LYS A 381 19.51 12.92 24.12
C LYS A 381 20.33 12.88 25.42
N ALA A 382 20.18 13.89 26.27
CA ALA A 382 21.02 14.07 27.46
C ALA A 382 20.54 13.20 28.63
N THR A 383 19.22 13.13 28.81
CA THR A 383 18.58 12.49 29.97
C THR A 383 17.99 11.11 29.67
N GLY A 384 17.76 10.79 28.39
CA GLY A 384 17.04 9.58 27.99
C GLY A 384 15.53 9.64 28.21
N ALA A 385 14.99 10.78 28.64
CA ALA A 385 13.57 10.93 28.92
C ALA A 385 12.71 10.74 27.66
N VAL A 386 11.70 9.86 27.76
CA VAL A 386 10.76 9.55 26.67
C VAL A 386 9.48 10.36 26.83
N THR A 387 9.09 11.08 25.79
CA THR A 387 7.81 11.80 25.68
C THR A 387 7.00 11.23 24.52
N TYR A 388 5.71 10.99 24.72
CA TYR A 388 4.81 10.51 23.67
C TYR A 388 4.16 11.71 22.96
N LEU A 389 4.24 11.75 21.64
CA LEU A 389 3.75 12.88 20.85
C LEU A 389 2.36 12.61 20.26
N ALA A 390 2.19 11.45 19.63
CA ALA A 390 0.95 11.05 18.96
C ALA A 390 0.77 9.53 19.01
N GLY A 391 -0.46 9.06 18.84
CA GLY A 391 -0.81 7.65 18.89
C GLY A 391 -1.82 7.22 17.84
N GLY A 392 -2.30 5.99 17.99
CA GLY A 392 -3.17 5.36 17.02
C GLY A 392 -2.47 4.98 15.71
N LEU A 393 -1.19 4.62 15.82
CA LEU A 393 -0.40 4.02 14.76
C LEU A 393 -0.34 2.50 14.95
N ARG A 394 -0.22 1.73 13.87
CA ARG A 394 -0.13 0.27 13.95
C ARG A 394 1.29 -0.23 13.74
N THR A 395 1.77 -0.12 12.52
CA THR A 395 3.15 -0.43 12.13
C THR A 395 3.70 0.79 11.41
N PRO A 396 4.04 1.84 12.16
CA PRO A 396 4.54 3.11 11.62
C PRO A 396 5.99 2.99 11.14
N HIS A 397 6.19 2.24 10.05
CA HIS A 397 7.49 1.84 9.52
C HIS A 397 8.37 3.04 9.11
N GLY A 398 7.76 4.08 8.56
CA GLY A 398 8.49 5.26 8.10
C GLY A 398 8.33 6.46 9.01
N ILE A 399 9.43 7.17 9.26
CA ILE A 399 9.44 8.51 9.88
C ILE A 399 10.42 9.39 9.13
N GLY A 400 10.01 10.62 8.83
CA GLY A 400 10.78 11.55 8.00
C GLY A 400 10.41 13.00 8.21
N TRP A 401 11.34 13.89 7.84
CA TRP A 401 11.05 15.31 7.69
C TRP A 401 10.28 15.54 6.40
N GLY A 402 9.19 16.30 6.49
CA GLY A 402 8.44 16.78 5.34
C GLY A 402 8.49 18.30 5.22
N PRO A 403 7.53 18.88 4.46
CA PRO A 403 7.41 20.32 4.31
C PRO A 403 7.39 21.06 5.65
N GLU A 404 7.93 22.28 5.65
CA GLU A 404 8.03 23.14 6.84
C GLU A 404 8.85 22.55 8.00
N GLY A 405 9.58 21.45 7.75
CA GLY A 405 10.36 20.75 8.78
C GLY A 405 9.49 19.96 9.76
N ASP A 406 8.23 19.70 9.42
CA ASP A 406 7.29 18.88 10.19
C ASP A 406 7.62 17.37 10.09
N ILE A 407 7.11 16.57 11.03
CA ILE A 407 7.31 15.12 11.07
C ILE A 407 6.14 14.42 10.36
N PHE A 408 6.48 13.58 9.39
CA PHE A 408 5.52 12.73 8.69
C PHE A 408 5.87 11.26 8.89
N VAL A 409 4.83 10.45 9.02
CA VAL A 409 4.93 9.01 9.29
C VAL A 409 4.10 8.24 8.29
N THR A 410 4.69 7.21 7.71
CA THR A 410 3.96 6.18 6.94
C THR A 410 3.63 5.02 7.87
N ASP A 411 2.39 4.54 7.78
CA ASP A 411 1.84 3.50 8.68
C ASP A 411 1.16 2.41 7.87
N ASN A 412 1.45 1.14 8.20
CA ASN A 412 1.02 -0.02 7.42
C ASN A 412 -0.38 -0.51 7.83
N GLN A 413 -1.22 -0.79 6.83
CA GLN A 413 -2.57 -1.36 6.95
C GLN A 413 -2.66 -2.61 7.83
N GLY A 414 -3.80 -2.78 8.48
CA GLY A 414 -4.20 -3.98 9.21
C GLY A 414 -5.42 -3.71 10.09
N GLY A 415 -5.51 -4.35 11.26
CA GLY A 415 -6.62 -4.14 12.19
C GLY A 415 -6.84 -2.65 12.48
N TRP A 416 -8.07 -2.17 12.32
CA TRP A 416 -8.52 -0.77 12.44
C TRP A 416 -7.85 0.25 11.52
N LEU A 417 -6.94 -0.19 10.64
CA LEU A 417 -6.21 0.64 9.71
C LEU A 417 -6.42 0.13 8.27
N PRO A 418 -7.42 0.65 7.56
CA PRO A 418 -7.96 -0.01 6.38
C PRO A 418 -7.01 -0.06 5.18
N SER A 419 -6.14 0.93 5.05
CA SER A 419 -5.10 1.01 4.03
C SER A 419 -3.87 1.67 4.65
N SER A 420 -2.71 1.52 3.99
CA SER A 420 -1.53 2.27 4.37
C SER A 420 -1.80 3.77 4.26
N LYS A 421 -1.14 4.58 5.08
CA LYS A 421 -1.36 6.04 5.11
C LYS A 421 -0.08 6.82 5.39
N LEU A 422 -0.04 8.06 4.94
CA LEU A 422 0.89 9.09 5.40
C LEU A 422 0.15 10.02 6.37
N VAL A 423 0.69 10.24 7.56
CA VAL A 423 0.13 11.12 8.59
C VAL A 423 1.09 12.23 8.98
N HIS A 424 0.53 13.37 9.38
CA HIS A 424 1.28 14.49 9.93
C HIS A 424 1.26 14.44 11.47
N ILE A 425 2.41 14.18 12.07
CA ILE A 425 2.59 14.05 13.52
C ILE A 425 2.61 15.42 14.18
N LYS A 426 1.72 15.61 15.16
CA LYS A 426 1.73 16.72 16.12
C LYS A 426 1.35 16.19 17.49
N GLN A 427 1.67 16.95 18.53
CA GLN A 427 1.26 16.63 19.90
C GLN A 427 -0.26 16.35 19.97
N ASP A 428 -0.63 15.31 20.72
CA ASP A 428 -2.00 14.88 21.01
C ASP A 428 -2.85 14.39 19.82
N ARG A 429 -2.26 14.14 18.65
CA ARG A 429 -2.98 13.54 17.52
C ARG A 429 -3.18 12.03 17.69
N PHE A 430 -4.32 11.55 17.20
CA PHE A 430 -4.69 10.13 17.18
C PHE A 430 -5.12 9.68 15.79
N PHE A 431 -4.57 8.57 15.30
CA PHE A 431 -4.74 8.14 13.90
C PHE A 431 -5.58 6.86 13.73
N ASN A 432 -6.53 6.61 14.63
CA ASN A 432 -7.61 5.61 14.47
C ASN A 432 -7.22 4.14 14.60
N HIS A 433 -6.01 3.81 15.05
CA HIS A 433 -5.70 2.46 15.54
C HIS A 433 -5.94 2.40 17.05
N TYR A 434 -6.86 1.55 17.52
CA TYR A 434 -7.13 1.39 18.94
C TYR A 434 -6.42 0.16 19.48
N THR A 435 -5.96 0.22 20.73
CA THR A 435 -5.35 -0.92 21.42
C THR A 435 -6.13 -1.33 22.65
N ASN A 436 -5.89 -2.54 23.13
CA ASN A 436 -6.36 -3.02 24.41
C ASN A 436 -5.15 -3.56 25.21
N PRO A 437 -4.78 -2.99 26.37
CA PRO A 437 -5.37 -1.80 26.98
C PRO A 437 -5.23 -0.56 26.08
N ALA A 438 -6.08 0.44 26.32
CA ALA A 438 -6.12 1.66 25.54
C ALA A 438 -4.77 2.40 25.54
N GLY A 439 -4.34 2.85 24.37
CA GLY A 439 -3.15 3.66 24.22
C GLY A 439 -3.30 5.07 24.80
N PRO A 440 -2.19 5.82 24.95
CA PRO A 440 -2.20 7.13 25.61
C PRO A 440 -3.02 8.21 24.88
N PHE A 441 -3.40 7.98 23.61
CA PHE A 441 -4.15 8.93 22.79
C PHE A 441 -5.50 8.39 22.30
N ASP A 442 -5.92 7.20 22.73
CA ASP A 442 -7.15 6.54 22.22
C ASP A 442 -8.44 7.30 22.57
N ASN A 443 -8.36 8.25 23.51
CA ASN A 443 -9.48 9.14 23.87
C ASN A 443 -9.57 10.41 23.02
N ARG A 444 -8.56 10.69 22.17
CA ARG A 444 -8.48 11.90 21.34
C ARG A 444 -9.35 11.78 20.09
N ALA A 445 -9.60 12.92 19.45
CA ALA A 445 -10.31 12.94 18.17
C ALA A 445 -9.47 12.30 17.07
N ILE A 446 -10.11 11.54 16.19
CA ILE A 446 -9.46 10.95 15.01
C ILE A 446 -8.97 12.08 14.10
N THR A 447 -7.69 12.05 13.78
CA THR A 447 -7.08 12.92 12.79
C THR A 447 -7.03 12.20 11.44
N SER A 448 -7.56 12.83 10.40
CA SER A 448 -7.50 12.30 9.05
C SER A 448 -6.06 12.15 8.56
N PRO A 449 -5.75 11.12 7.75
CA PRO A 449 -4.45 11.03 7.11
C PRO A 449 -4.27 12.14 6.08
N VAL A 450 -3.01 12.47 5.83
CA VAL A 450 -2.61 13.39 4.77
C VAL A 450 -2.78 12.71 3.42
N LEU A 451 -2.29 11.47 3.31
CA LEU A 451 -2.47 10.61 2.15
C LEU A 451 -2.98 9.25 2.61
N TRP A 452 -4.04 8.75 1.99
CA TRP A 452 -4.27 7.32 1.88
C TRP A 452 -3.36 6.76 0.78
N LEU A 453 -2.80 5.59 1.03
CA LEU A 453 -1.96 4.85 0.11
C LEU A 453 -2.69 3.53 -0.20
N PRO A 454 -3.45 3.46 -1.31
CA PRO A 454 -4.29 2.30 -1.61
C PRO A 454 -3.51 0.99 -1.74
N GLN A 455 -3.95 0.02 -0.92
CA GLN A 455 -3.41 -1.32 -0.85
C GLN A 455 -3.48 -2.03 -2.21
N ASN A 456 -2.41 -2.74 -2.56
CA ASN A 456 -2.21 -3.49 -3.81
C ASN A 456 -2.23 -2.65 -5.09
N GLU A 457 -2.41 -1.34 -4.99
CA GLU A 457 -2.44 -0.41 -6.14
C GLU A 457 -1.19 0.47 -6.19
N ILE A 458 -0.71 0.93 -5.03
CA ILE A 458 0.46 1.81 -4.95
C ILE A 458 1.37 1.57 -3.72
N ALA A 459 0.86 1.06 -2.60
CA ALA A 459 1.67 0.79 -1.42
C ALA A 459 1.04 -0.30 -0.54
N ASN A 460 1.89 -1.11 0.09
CA ASN A 460 1.53 -2.20 1.00
C ASN A 460 2.34 -2.21 2.30
N SER A 461 3.55 -1.62 2.30
CA SER A 461 4.45 -1.52 3.45
C SER A 461 5.42 -0.36 3.25
N PRO A 462 4.91 0.89 3.25
CA PRO A 462 5.68 2.08 2.89
C PRO A 462 6.81 2.37 3.90
N SER A 463 8.00 2.70 3.41
CA SER A 463 9.17 3.09 4.22
C SER A 463 9.22 4.60 4.52
N ASN A 464 10.33 5.08 5.08
CA ASN A 464 10.46 6.46 5.55
C ASN A 464 10.27 7.49 4.44
N PRO A 465 9.45 8.53 4.66
CA PRO A 465 9.35 9.64 3.72
C PRO A 465 10.63 10.50 3.76
N VAL A 466 11.05 10.99 2.61
CA VAL A 466 12.12 11.99 2.48
C VAL A 466 11.70 13.05 1.48
N GLN A 467 11.82 14.32 1.87
CA GLN A 467 11.49 15.43 0.98
C GLN A 467 12.59 15.66 -0.07
N LEU A 468 12.22 15.68 -1.35
CA LEU A 468 13.11 16.07 -2.43
C LEU A 468 13.38 17.57 -2.39
N THR A 469 14.65 17.97 -2.58
CA THR A 469 15.07 19.38 -2.57
C THR A 469 15.35 19.94 -3.96
N THR A 470 15.48 19.09 -4.97
CA THR A 470 15.85 19.46 -6.35
C THR A 470 15.05 18.68 -7.38
N GLY A 471 15.19 19.08 -8.66
CA GLY A 471 14.51 18.44 -9.79
C GLY A 471 13.04 18.85 -9.94
N PRO A 472 12.33 18.26 -10.91
CA PRO A 472 10.94 18.64 -11.24
C PRO A 472 9.93 18.34 -10.12
N PHE A 473 10.31 17.52 -9.14
CA PHE A 473 9.47 17.12 -8.01
C PHE A 473 9.97 17.70 -6.69
N ALA A 474 10.81 18.74 -6.71
CA ALA A 474 11.27 19.43 -5.51
C ALA A 474 10.08 19.86 -4.63
N GLY A 475 10.22 19.67 -3.32
CA GLY A 475 9.18 19.91 -2.33
C GLY A 475 8.27 18.71 -2.06
N GLN A 476 8.23 17.70 -2.94
CA GLN A 476 7.45 16.48 -2.71
C GLN A 476 8.17 15.52 -1.77
N VAL A 477 7.41 14.66 -1.11
CA VAL A 477 7.96 13.55 -0.34
C VAL A 477 8.07 12.32 -1.22
N VAL A 478 9.16 11.56 -1.09
CA VAL A 478 9.35 10.24 -1.70
C VAL A 478 9.44 9.22 -0.59
N PHE A 479 8.95 8.02 -0.81
CA PHE A 479 9.09 6.89 0.10
C PHE A 479 9.20 5.61 -0.73
N GLY A 480 9.86 4.60 -0.18
CA GLY A 480 9.87 3.27 -0.79
C GLY A 480 8.75 2.40 -0.26
N ASP A 481 8.71 1.15 -0.72
CA ASP A 481 7.82 0.14 -0.17
C ASP A 481 8.52 -1.22 -0.13
N VAL A 482 8.39 -1.92 1.00
CA VAL A 482 9.01 -3.24 1.21
C VAL A 482 8.26 -4.34 0.44
N THR A 483 6.94 -4.20 0.27
CA THR A 483 6.06 -5.23 -0.28
C THR A 483 5.63 -4.94 -1.71
N TYR A 484 5.12 -3.75 -1.99
CA TYR A 484 4.79 -3.29 -3.33
C TYR A 484 6.07 -3.03 -4.16
N GLY A 485 7.16 -2.64 -3.49
CA GLY A 485 8.45 -2.37 -4.10
C GLY A 485 8.59 -0.97 -4.69
N GLY A 486 9.81 -0.62 -5.08
CA GLY A 486 10.09 0.62 -5.79
C GLY A 486 9.95 1.85 -4.89
N LEU A 487 9.79 3.02 -5.53
CA LEU A 487 9.52 4.28 -4.85
C LEU A 487 8.22 4.90 -5.37
N GLN A 488 7.53 5.58 -4.45
CA GLN A 488 6.34 6.40 -4.67
C GLN A 488 6.66 7.83 -4.26
N ARG A 489 5.85 8.78 -4.73
CA ARG A 489 5.96 10.19 -4.36
C ARG A 489 4.61 10.78 -3.96
N GLY A 490 4.64 11.65 -2.96
CA GLY A 490 3.49 12.39 -2.46
C GLY A 490 3.63 13.89 -2.72
N PHE A 491 2.68 14.45 -3.45
CA PHE A 491 2.45 15.89 -3.51
C PHE A 491 1.53 16.28 -2.35
N LEU A 492 1.98 17.23 -1.52
CA LEU A 492 1.24 17.71 -0.35
C LEU A 492 0.86 19.18 -0.53
N GLU A 493 -0.34 19.54 -0.12
CA GLU A 493 -0.82 20.93 -0.05
C GLU A 493 -1.65 21.14 1.22
N LYS A 494 -1.85 22.41 1.60
CA LYS A 494 -2.74 22.77 2.71
C LYS A 494 -4.07 23.29 2.18
N VAL A 495 -5.18 22.71 2.63
CA VAL A 495 -6.53 23.20 2.38
C VAL A 495 -7.23 23.39 3.72
N GLY A 496 -7.66 24.63 4.00
CA GLY A 496 -8.19 24.96 5.32
C GLY A 496 -7.15 24.85 6.46
N GLY A 497 -5.86 24.98 6.14
CA GLY A 497 -4.76 24.93 7.12
C GLY A 497 -4.22 23.52 7.42
N GLU A 498 -4.90 22.46 6.99
CA GLU A 498 -4.47 21.07 7.17
C GLU A 498 -3.93 20.46 5.88
N TYR A 499 -2.96 19.55 6.02
CA TYR A 499 -2.35 18.87 4.87
C TYR A 499 -3.29 17.82 4.28
N GLN A 500 -3.30 17.77 2.95
CA GLN A 500 -3.86 16.71 2.14
C GLN A 500 -3.07 16.63 0.82
N GLY A 501 -3.40 15.72 -0.10
CA GLY A 501 -2.73 15.72 -1.39
C GLY A 501 -2.86 14.43 -2.19
N ALA A 502 -1.95 14.23 -3.14
CA ALA A 502 -1.96 13.10 -4.06
C ALA A 502 -0.69 12.26 -3.99
N VAL A 503 -0.84 10.95 -4.16
CA VAL A 503 0.26 10.00 -4.33
C VAL A 503 0.37 9.55 -5.79
N PHE A 504 1.60 9.40 -6.26
CA PHE A 504 1.98 8.96 -7.59
C PHE A 504 3.06 7.87 -7.52
N ARG A 505 3.14 7.04 -8.55
CA ARG A 505 4.27 6.12 -8.72
C ARG A 505 5.50 6.90 -9.17
N LEU A 506 6.68 6.59 -8.63
CA LEU A 506 7.94 7.16 -9.10
C LEU A 506 8.73 6.15 -9.93
N THR A 507 9.18 5.04 -9.33
CA THR A 507 10.06 4.08 -10.02
C THR A 507 9.88 2.65 -9.51
N GLN A 508 10.17 1.69 -10.38
CA GLN A 508 10.35 0.27 -10.02
C GLN A 508 11.70 -0.22 -10.55
N GLY A 509 11.86 -1.53 -10.76
CA GLY A 509 13.10 -2.11 -11.29
C GLY A 509 14.27 -2.20 -10.30
N LEU A 510 14.01 -1.99 -8.99
CA LEU A 510 15.01 -2.11 -7.93
C LEU A 510 15.21 -3.56 -7.51
N GLU A 511 16.40 -3.87 -6.96
CA GLU A 511 16.87 -5.25 -6.71
C GLU A 511 16.19 -5.97 -5.54
N SER A 512 15.46 -5.23 -4.68
CA SER A 512 14.74 -5.76 -3.50
C SER A 512 13.65 -4.79 -3.03
N GLY A 513 12.87 -5.21 -2.02
CA GLY A 513 11.90 -4.35 -1.33
C GLY A 513 12.61 -3.22 -0.59
N VAL A 514 12.08 -1.99 -0.65
CA VAL A 514 12.78 -0.80 -0.16
C VAL A 514 12.38 -0.48 1.28
N ASN A 515 13.30 -0.75 2.21
CA ASN A 515 13.10 -0.56 3.65
C ASN A 515 13.46 0.84 4.13
N ARG A 516 14.52 1.40 3.54
CA ARG A 516 15.07 2.70 3.93
C ARG A 516 15.44 3.49 2.72
N ILE A 517 15.18 4.78 2.77
CA ILE A 517 15.69 5.73 1.78
C ILE A 517 16.43 6.88 2.46
N SER A 518 17.40 7.44 1.76
CA SER A 518 18.15 8.62 2.21
C SER A 518 18.53 9.46 1.00
N LEU A 519 18.56 10.78 1.14
CA LEU A 519 19.19 11.64 0.16
C LEU A 519 20.68 11.73 0.47
N GLY A 520 21.51 11.47 -0.53
CA GLY A 520 22.95 11.64 -0.40
C GLY A 520 23.39 13.10 -0.53
N PRO A 521 24.61 13.42 -0.07
CA PRO A 521 25.19 14.74 -0.22
C PRO A 521 25.41 15.13 -1.69
N ASP A 522 25.35 14.18 -2.62
CA ASP A 522 25.45 14.38 -4.06
C ASP A 522 24.08 14.49 -4.76
N GLY A 523 22.99 14.61 -3.99
CA GLY A 523 21.63 14.83 -4.49
C GLY A 523 20.93 13.59 -5.05
N ALA A 524 21.54 12.41 -4.94
CA ALA A 524 20.93 11.15 -5.34
C ALA A 524 20.06 10.53 -4.24
N ILE A 525 19.14 9.65 -4.63
CA ILE A 525 18.33 8.86 -3.69
C ILE A 525 19.03 7.52 -3.47
N TYR A 526 19.35 7.21 -2.22
CA TYR A 526 19.91 5.94 -1.79
C TYR A 526 18.79 5.06 -1.26
N THR A 527 18.78 3.78 -1.65
CA THR A 527 17.76 2.81 -1.27
C THR A 527 18.41 1.62 -0.59
N GLY A 528 18.01 1.37 0.65
CA GLY A 528 18.35 0.20 1.45
C GLY A 528 17.27 -0.88 1.32
N GLY A 529 17.69 -2.07 0.91
CA GLY A 529 16.83 -3.20 0.61
C GLY A 529 16.71 -4.21 1.74
N ILE A 530 15.55 -4.86 1.85
CA ILE A 530 15.29 -5.92 2.83
C ILE A 530 14.32 -6.98 2.27
N GLY A 531 14.32 -8.16 2.87
CA GLY A 531 13.36 -9.23 2.63
C GLY A 531 13.55 -10.39 3.61
N ALA A 532 12.52 -11.24 3.73
CA ALA A 532 12.55 -12.48 4.52
C ALA A 532 11.82 -13.62 3.78
N GLY A 533 11.32 -14.64 4.49
CA GLY A 533 10.55 -15.74 3.90
C GLY A 533 9.40 -15.26 3.00
N GLY A 534 9.27 -15.84 1.80
CA GLY A 534 8.32 -15.41 0.77
C GLY A 534 8.64 -14.05 0.11
N ASN A 535 9.79 -13.45 0.46
CA ASN A 535 10.28 -12.13 0.03
C ASN A 535 9.24 -11.00 0.05
N TRP A 536 8.21 -11.13 0.90
CA TRP A 536 7.14 -10.16 1.11
C TRP A 536 6.54 -9.57 -0.17
N GLY A 537 6.31 -10.37 -1.21
CA GLY A 537 5.70 -9.90 -2.47
C GLY A 537 6.71 -9.46 -3.54
N GLN A 538 8.01 -9.58 -3.27
CA GLN A 538 9.09 -9.31 -4.22
C GLN A 538 9.72 -10.61 -4.75
N ALA A 539 8.89 -11.57 -5.19
CA ALA A 539 9.37 -12.84 -5.73
C ALA A 539 10.40 -12.63 -6.88
N GLY A 540 11.47 -13.43 -6.88
CA GLY A 540 12.56 -13.33 -7.87
C GLY A 540 13.55 -12.18 -7.62
N LYS A 541 13.34 -11.37 -6.57
CA LYS A 541 14.28 -10.33 -6.14
C LYS A 541 15.15 -10.80 -4.97
N LEU A 542 16.17 -10.00 -4.65
CA LEU A 542 17.02 -10.23 -3.48
C LEU A 542 16.25 -9.93 -2.19
N ASN A 543 16.70 -10.51 -1.08
CA ASN A 543 16.21 -10.24 0.29
C ASN A 543 17.11 -9.24 1.04
N PHE A 544 18.03 -8.59 0.32
CA PHE A 544 18.95 -7.55 0.77
C PHE A 544 19.17 -6.56 -0.37
N GLY A 545 19.76 -5.39 -0.10
CA GLY A 545 20.11 -4.47 -1.17
C GLY A 545 20.69 -3.15 -0.72
N LEU A 546 21.50 -2.55 -1.59
CA LEU A 546 21.97 -1.17 -1.43
C LEU A 546 22.21 -0.59 -2.81
N GLN A 547 21.32 0.31 -3.24
CA GLN A 547 21.37 0.94 -4.55
C GLN A 547 21.24 2.46 -4.45
N LYS A 548 21.56 3.14 -5.54
CA LYS A 548 21.44 4.59 -5.67
C LYS A 548 20.82 4.95 -7.01
N LEU A 549 19.89 5.91 -6.98
CA LEU A 549 19.25 6.54 -8.12
C LEU A 549 19.81 7.96 -8.29
N THR A 550 20.68 8.14 -9.26
CA THR A 550 21.32 9.43 -9.56
C THR A 550 20.53 10.15 -10.65
N PRO A 551 20.04 11.39 -10.43
CA PRO A 551 19.44 12.19 -11.49
C PRO A 551 20.39 12.31 -12.69
N ASN A 552 19.91 12.02 -13.90
CA ASN A 552 20.74 11.95 -15.11
C ASN A 552 20.45 13.06 -16.15
N GLY A 553 19.55 13.98 -15.81
CA GLY A 553 19.13 15.08 -16.69
C GLY A 553 18.12 14.71 -17.78
N ALA A 554 17.75 13.43 -17.93
CA ALA A 554 16.71 13.04 -18.86
C ALA A 554 15.31 13.46 -18.36
N GLU A 555 14.47 13.95 -19.27
CA GLU A 555 13.10 14.33 -18.94
C GLU A 555 12.10 13.22 -19.30
N ALA A 556 11.42 12.68 -18.29
CA ALA A 556 10.21 11.86 -18.49
C ALA A 556 8.98 12.75 -18.61
N PHE A 557 7.98 12.32 -19.39
CA PHE A 557 6.66 12.96 -19.36
C PHE A 557 5.88 12.36 -18.19
N ASP A 558 5.63 13.15 -17.15
CA ASP A 558 5.02 12.69 -15.89
C ASP A 558 4.13 13.79 -15.28
N ILE A 559 3.24 13.41 -14.36
CA ILE A 559 2.38 14.32 -13.59
C ILE A 559 3.21 14.94 -12.47
N VAL A 560 3.50 16.24 -12.53
CA VAL A 560 4.18 16.95 -11.44
C VAL A 560 3.29 17.00 -10.20
N ALA A 561 2.09 17.55 -10.30
CA ALA A 561 1.21 17.79 -9.16
C ALA A 561 -0.26 17.60 -9.52
N MET A 562 -1.08 17.34 -8.51
CA MET A 562 -2.53 17.37 -8.59
C MET A 562 -3.02 18.23 -7.42
N ARG A 563 -3.52 19.43 -7.71
CA ARG A 563 -3.97 20.42 -6.72
C ARG A 563 -5.49 20.43 -6.66
N ALA A 564 -6.06 20.42 -5.46
CA ALA A 564 -7.49 20.66 -5.34
C ALA A 564 -7.82 22.09 -5.78
N VAL A 565 -8.89 22.24 -6.55
CA VAL A 565 -9.49 23.54 -6.88
C VAL A 565 -11.00 23.48 -6.61
N GLN A 566 -11.69 24.61 -6.71
CA GLN A 566 -13.14 24.62 -6.56
C GLN A 566 -13.78 23.72 -7.62
N GLY A 567 -14.47 22.66 -7.17
CA GLY A 567 -15.17 21.72 -8.05
C GLY A 567 -14.30 20.72 -8.80
N GLY A 568 -13.00 20.60 -8.51
CA GLY A 568 -12.12 19.73 -9.29
C GLY A 568 -10.66 19.72 -8.87
N PHE A 569 -9.79 19.45 -9.84
CA PHE A 569 -8.34 19.43 -9.66
C PHE A 569 -7.59 20.12 -10.81
N GLU A 570 -6.47 20.78 -10.50
CA GLU A 570 -5.46 21.17 -11.50
C GLU A 570 -4.35 20.11 -11.51
N LEU A 571 -4.16 19.43 -12.65
CA LEU A 571 -2.99 18.59 -12.89
C LEU A 571 -1.90 19.40 -13.58
N GLU A 572 -0.67 19.27 -13.11
CA GLU A 572 0.53 19.85 -13.72
C GLU A 572 1.41 18.72 -14.27
N TYR A 573 2.03 18.94 -15.43
CA TYR A 573 2.84 17.96 -16.14
C TYR A 573 4.24 18.51 -16.43
N THR A 574 5.24 17.62 -16.50
CA THR A 574 6.63 18.01 -16.78
C THR A 574 6.82 18.62 -18.17
N GLN A 575 5.97 18.23 -19.13
CA GLN A 575 6.02 18.66 -20.53
C GLN A 575 4.62 19.05 -21.03
N PRO A 576 4.50 19.91 -22.06
CA PRO A 576 3.23 20.26 -22.68
C PRO A 576 2.50 19.04 -23.23
N LEU A 577 1.17 18.99 -23.11
CA LEU A 577 0.35 17.96 -23.76
C LEU A 577 0.35 18.11 -25.29
N SER A 578 0.34 16.99 -26.02
CA SER A 578 0.19 17.00 -27.48
C SER A 578 -1.16 17.56 -27.92
N ALA A 579 -1.23 18.07 -29.15
CA ALA A 579 -2.49 18.54 -29.74
C ALA A 579 -3.54 17.40 -29.79
N GLN A 580 -3.08 16.18 -30.07
CA GLN A 580 -3.90 14.98 -30.07
C GLN A 580 -4.46 14.71 -28.67
N THR A 581 -3.64 14.79 -27.62
CA THR A 581 -4.09 14.64 -26.22
C THR A 581 -5.16 15.68 -25.88
N VAL A 582 -4.95 16.95 -26.23
CA VAL A 582 -5.88 18.05 -25.95
C VAL A 582 -7.24 17.90 -26.66
N GLN A 583 -7.28 17.27 -27.83
CA GLN A 583 -8.55 17.04 -28.52
C GLN A 583 -9.46 16.09 -27.72
N GLY A 584 -10.65 16.55 -27.35
CA GLY A 584 -11.62 15.77 -26.58
C GLY A 584 -11.18 15.44 -25.15
N LEU A 585 -10.34 16.31 -24.55
CA LEU A 585 -9.59 16.04 -23.32
C LEU A 585 -10.45 15.54 -22.13
N ALA A 586 -11.66 16.09 -21.93
CA ALA A 586 -12.54 15.65 -20.85
C ALA A 586 -12.86 14.15 -20.92
N GLY A 587 -13.10 13.63 -22.14
CA GLY A 587 -13.35 12.22 -22.40
C GLY A 587 -12.13 11.30 -22.25
N LYS A 588 -10.96 11.85 -21.89
CA LYS A 588 -9.72 11.10 -21.66
C LYS A 588 -9.36 10.94 -20.19
N TYR A 589 -10.06 11.63 -19.30
CA TYR A 589 -9.93 11.41 -17.87
C TYR A 589 -10.98 10.39 -17.39
N ARG A 590 -10.62 9.61 -16.37
CA ARG A 590 -11.56 8.76 -15.63
C ARG A 590 -11.37 9.04 -14.16
N ALA A 591 -12.46 9.19 -13.42
CA ALA A 591 -12.39 9.46 -12.00
C ALA A 591 -13.30 8.48 -11.24
N THR A 592 -12.79 7.93 -10.15
CA THR A 592 -13.58 7.21 -9.16
C THR A 592 -13.27 7.78 -7.78
N GLN A 593 -14.20 7.65 -6.85
CA GLN A 593 -13.97 8.02 -5.45
C GLN A 593 -14.53 6.97 -4.51
N TRP A 594 -13.93 6.84 -3.34
CA TRP A 594 -14.38 5.96 -2.25
C TRP A 594 -13.89 6.48 -0.91
N ARG A 595 -14.44 5.94 0.17
CA ARG A 595 -13.87 6.07 1.51
C ARG A 595 -13.53 4.69 2.05
N TYR A 596 -12.76 4.64 3.13
CA TYR A 596 -12.44 3.40 3.80
C TYR A 596 -13.31 3.17 5.03
N LEU A 597 -13.61 1.91 5.31
CA LEU A 597 -14.19 1.48 6.58
C LEU A 597 -13.12 0.80 7.44
N PRO A 598 -12.76 1.38 8.60
CA PRO A 598 -11.94 0.70 9.59
C PRO A 598 -12.67 -0.52 10.16
N THR A 599 -12.00 -1.68 10.16
CA THR A 599 -12.52 -2.93 10.73
C THR A 599 -11.44 -3.61 11.55
N SER A 600 -11.78 -4.48 12.50
CA SER A 600 -10.79 -5.28 13.25
C SER A 600 -10.02 -6.28 12.37
N ALA A 601 -10.57 -6.66 11.22
CA ALA A 601 -9.90 -7.49 10.22
C ALA A 601 -8.63 -6.81 9.68
N TYR A 602 -7.74 -7.59 9.07
CA TYR A 602 -6.54 -7.06 8.43
C TYR A 602 -6.91 -6.18 7.22
N GLY A 603 -6.69 -4.86 7.32
CA GLY A 603 -7.10 -3.91 6.29
C GLY A 603 -8.59 -3.60 6.38
N GLY A 604 -9.14 -2.93 5.37
CA GLY A 604 -10.55 -2.58 5.38
C GLY A 604 -11.06 -2.25 3.98
N PRO A 605 -12.36 -2.51 3.74
CA PRO A 605 -12.91 -2.39 2.40
C PRO A 605 -12.99 -0.92 1.96
N LYS A 606 -12.85 -0.72 0.65
CA LYS A 606 -13.37 0.47 -0.02
C LYS A 606 -14.89 0.41 0.04
N ILE A 607 -15.52 1.46 0.53
CA ILE A 607 -16.99 1.56 0.60
C ILE A 607 -17.46 2.82 -0.09
N GLY A 608 -18.68 2.77 -0.65
CA GLY A 608 -19.23 3.87 -1.45
C GLY A 608 -18.40 4.18 -2.70
N GLN A 609 -17.70 3.18 -3.24
CA GLN A 609 -16.93 3.36 -4.46
C GLN A 609 -17.86 3.67 -5.62
N GLN A 610 -17.61 4.79 -6.30
CA GLN A 610 -18.45 5.28 -7.37
C GLN A 610 -17.63 5.99 -8.45
N THR A 611 -18.13 5.97 -9.68
CA THR A 611 -17.59 6.79 -10.76
C THR A 611 -17.94 8.25 -10.52
N VAL A 612 -16.97 9.14 -10.74
CA VAL A 612 -17.15 10.59 -10.68
C VAL A 612 -17.13 11.13 -12.11
N THR A 613 -18.17 11.87 -12.49
CA THR A 613 -18.29 12.37 -13.87
C THR A 613 -17.34 13.54 -14.10
N VAL A 614 -16.52 13.44 -15.15
CA VAL A 614 -15.68 14.53 -15.64
C VAL A 614 -16.55 15.50 -16.45
N GLN A 615 -16.78 16.70 -15.92
CA GLN A 615 -17.60 17.73 -16.56
C GLN A 615 -16.81 18.47 -17.66
N SER A 616 -15.57 18.83 -17.34
CA SER A 616 -14.68 19.52 -18.27
C SER A 616 -13.22 19.26 -17.94
N ALA A 617 -12.35 19.38 -18.94
CA ALA A 617 -10.90 19.41 -18.76
C ALA A 617 -10.32 20.51 -19.65
N THR A 618 -9.81 21.56 -19.01
CA THR A 618 -9.35 22.78 -19.69
C THR A 618 -7.84 22.90 -19.57
N PRO A 619 -7.09 22.81 -20.67
CA PRO A 619 -5.65 23.02 -20.65
C PRO A 619 -5.33 24.51 -20.47
N SER A 620 -4.24 24.77 -19.74
CA SER A 620 -3.54 26.06 -19.73
C SER A 620 -2.95 26.38 -21.11
N ALA A 621 -2.57 27.65 -21.32
CA ALA A 621 -2.04 28.13 -22.59
C ALA A 621 -0.76 27.39 -23.04
N ASP A 622 0.13 27.05 -22.09
CA ASP A 622 1.35 26.28 -22.35
C ASP A 622 1.11 24.76 -22.39
N ARG A 623 -0.13 24.32 -22.17
CA ARG A 623 -0.56 22.91 -22.07
C ARG A 623 0.21 22.10 -21.05
N LYS A 624 0.88 22.71 -20.07
CA LYS A 624 1.54 21.99 -18.96
C LYS A 624 0.60 21.77 -17.78
N LYS A 625 -0.53 22.48 -17.74
CA LYS A 625 -1.56 22.30 -16.72
C LYS A 625 -2.91 22.00 -17.33
N VAL A 626 -3.73 21.21 -16.65
CA VAL A 626 -5.13 20.94 -16.99
C VAL A 626 -6.00 21.08 -15.75
N THR A 627 -7.01 21.95 -15.81
CA THR A 627 -8.07 22.01 -14.79
C THR A 627 -9.18 21.05 -15.16
N VAL A 628 -9.38 20.01 -14.35
CA VAL A 628 -10.42 18.99 -14.51
C VAL A 628 -11.52 19.24 -13.49
N LEU A 629 -12.72 19.59 -13.96
CA LEU A 629 -13.90 19.77 -13.11
C LEU A 629 -14.71 18.48 -13.04
N LEU A 630 -15.15 18.15 -11.82
CA LEU A 630 -15.76 16.87 -11.47
C LEU A 630 -17.08 17.11 -10.74
N SER A 631 -18.15 16.45 -11.16
CA SER A 631 -19.44 16.52 -10.45
C SER A 631 -19.52 15.49 -9.34
N GLY A 632 -19.94 15.90 -8.14
CA GLY A 632 -20.19 14.96 -7.04
C GLY A 632 -18.97 14.65 -6.17
N LEU A 633 -17.94 15.50 -6.17
CA LEU A 633 -16.79 15.37 -5.28
C LEU A 633 -17.18 15.46 -3.80
N GLN A 634 -16.78 14.43 -3.05
CA GLN A 634 -17.05 14.29 -1.63
C GLN A 634 -15.78 14.45 -0.80
N SER A 635 -15.88 15.22 0.29
CA SER A 635 -14.83 15.28 1.32
C SER A 635 -14.72 13.95 2.06
N GLY A 636 -13.57 13.68 2.67
CA GLY A 636 -13.26 12.42 3.36
C GLY A 636 -13.09 11.21 2.43
N HIS A 637 -12.92 11.45 1.13
CA HIS A 637 -12.77 10.38 0.12
C HIS A 637 -11.37 10.42 -0.51
N VAL A 638 -10.93 9.24 -0.97
CA VAL A 638 -9.87 9.14 -1.96
C VAL A 638 -10.50 9.31 -3.34
N VAL A 639 -9.94 10.18 -4.16
CA VAL A 639 -10.29 10.36 -5.56
C VAL A 639 -9.16 9.80 -6.41
N HIS A 640 -9.44 8.73 -7.14
CA HIS A 640 -8.52 8.16 -8.11
C HIS A 640 -8.83 8.74 -9.49
N LEU A 641 -7.94 9.63 -9.95
CA LEU A 641 -8.02 10.26 -11.26
C LEU A 641 -6.98 9.62 -12.19
N ARG A 642 -7.46 9.09 -13.31
CA ARG A 642 -6.63 8.45 -14.33
C ARG A 642 -6.61 9.29 -15.60
N SER A 643 -5.45 9.26 -16.27
CA SER A 643 -5.21 9.80 -17.62
C SER A 643 -4.81 8.65 -18.56
N PRO A 644 -5.68 7.65 -18.83
CA PRO A 644 -5.28 6.42 -19.50
C PRO A 644 -4.71 6.66 -20.89
N ARG A 645 -3.88 5.73 -21.35
CA ARG A 645 -3.25 5.83 -22.67
C ARG A 645 -4.28 5.67 -23.80
N PRO A 646 -4.07 6.32 -24.96
CA PRO A 646 -2.95 7.21 -25.26
C PRO A 646 -3.07 8.58 -24.58
N PHE A 647 -2.01 8.97 -23.88
CA PHE A 647 -1.86 10.27 -23.24
C PHE A 647 -0.41 10.70 -23.39
N THR A 648 -0.16 11.65 -24.30
CA THR A 648 1.18 11.97 -24.79
C THR A 648 1.55 13.44 -24.65
N SER A 649 2.84 13.68 -24.46
CA SER A 649 3.43 15.02 -24.55
C SER A 649 3.52 15.49 -26.00
N GLU A 650 3.76 16.79 -26.18
CA GLU A 650 4.04 17.40 -27.49
C GLU A 650 5.23 16.74 -28.22
N SER A 651 6.23 16.25 -27.48
CA SER A 651 7.37 15.51 -28.02
C SER A 651 7.06 14.04 -28.34
N GLY A 652 5.82 13.59 -28.15
CA GLY A 652 5.38 12.23 -28.44
C GLY A 652 5.69 11.20 -27.34
N LYS A 653 6.19 11.63 -26.17
CA LYS A 653 6.45 10.72 -25.04
C LYS A 653 5.13 10.31 -24.39
N SER A 654 4.98 9.02 -24.09
CA SER A 654 3.87 8.51 -23.29
C SER A 654 4.02 8.93 -21.83
N LEU A 655 2.89 9.17 -21.16
CA LEU A 655 2.88 9.48 -19.74
C LEU A 655 3.43 8.29 -18.93
N TRP A 656 4.42 8.57 -18.07
CA TRP A 656 5.15 7.57 -17.28
C TRP A 656 4.22 6.79 -16.36
N SER A 657 3.46 7.51 -15.53
CA SER A 657 2.37 6.97 -14.72
C SER A 657 1.10 7.79 -14.97
N THR A 658 0.00 7.11 -15.27
CA THR A 658 -1.28 7.74 -15.63
C THR A 658 -2.21 7.95 -14.44
N GLU A 659 -1.85 7.44 -13.27
CA GLU A 659 -2.72 7.33 -12.11
C GLU A 659 -2.28 8.27 -10.99
N ALA A 660 -3.26 8.92 -10.35
CA ALA A 660 -3.09 9.77 -9.19
C ALA A 660 -4.21 9.48 -8.17
N TRP A 661 -3.83 9.23 -6.92
CA TRP A 661 -4.77 9.02 -5.82
C TRP A 661 -4.73 10.22 -4.88
N TYR A 662 -5.75 11.07 -4.95
CA TYR A 662 -5.86 12.27 -4.11
C TYR A 662 -6.70 11.98 -2.86
N THR A 663 -6.18 12.28 -1.68
CA THR A 663 -6.94 12.24 -0.42
C THR A 663 -7.62 13.58 -0.20
N LEU A 664 -8.92 13.66 -0.45
CA LEU A 664 -9.70 14.90 -0.38
C LEU A 664 -10.38 15.04 0.99
N ASN A 665 -9.68 15.58 1.97
CA ASN A 665 -10.24 15.86 3.30
C ASN A 665 -11.16 17.09 3.25
N ALA A 666 -10.70 18.19 2.64
CA ALA A 666 -11.44 19.45 2.50
C ALA A 666 -11.41 19.95 1.05
N LYS A 667 -12.50 20.59 0.64
CA LYS A 667 -12.61 21.23 -0.68
C LYS A 667 -12.17 22.70 -0.60
N PRO A 668 -11.29 23.18 -1.49
CA PRO A 668 -10.93 24.59 -1.57
C PRO A 668 -12.15 25.47 -1.80
N GLY A 669 -12.19 26.62 -1.14
CA GLY A 669 -13.32 27.56 -1.21
C GLY A 669 -14.60 27.07 -0.51
N ALA A 670 -14.56 25.94 0.21
CA ALA A 670 -15.65 25.60 1.12
C ALA A 670 -15.73 26.69 2.22
N THR A 671 -16.85 27.40 2.28
CA THR A 671 -17.12 28.39 3.32
C THR A 671 -18.04 27.79 4.37
N ALA A 672 -17.93 28.29 5.60
CA ALA A 672 -18.91 27.96 6.63
C ALA A 672 -20.29 28.44 6.18
N ARG A 673 -21.29 27.57 6.27
CA ARG A 673 -22.68 27.89 5.89
C ARG A 673 -23.49 28.08 7.15
N THR A 674 -24.23 29.18 7.24
CA THR A 674 -25.05 29.50 8.41
C THR A 674 -26.52 29.55 8.03
N GLY A 675 -27.36 28.85 8.78
CA GLY A 675 -28.79 28.78 8.55
C GLY A 675 -29.47 27.70 9.39
N PRO A 676 -30.76 27.40 9.13
CA PRO A 676 -31.47 26.33 9.81
C PRO A 676 -31.02 24.95 9.35
N ILE A 677 -30.84 24.03 10.31
CA ILE A 677 -30.74 22.59 10.05
C ILE A 677 -32.13 22.00 10.17
N LYS A 678 -32.69 21.47 9.08
CA LYS A 678 -34.07 20.94 9.05
C LYS A 678 -34.08 19.42 9.02
N GLY A 679 -34.87 18.78 9.86
CA GLY A 679 -34.99 17.33 9.96
C GLY A 679 -36.42 16.83 9.80
N LEU A 680 -36.79 15.87 10.66
CA LEU A 680 -38.10 15.23 10.67
C LEU A 680 -39.25 16.25 10.62
N ALA A 681 -40.25 15.98 9.77
CA ALA A 681 -41.41 16.86 9.55
C ALA A 681 -41.04 18.31 9.16
N ALA A 682 -39.89 18.50 8.50
CA ALA A 682 -39.35 19.81 8.09
C ALA A 682 -39.10 20.80 9.26
N LYS A 683 -38.99 20.29 10.49
CA LYS A 683 -38.71 21.08 11.70
C LYS A 683 -37.21 21.29 11.90
N CYS A 684 -36.85 22.28 12.70
CA CYS A 684 -35.49 22.73 12.88
C CYS A 684 -34.82 22.06 14.10
N ALA A 685 -33.52 21.80 14.00
CA ALA A 685 -32.67 21.57 15.17
C ALA A 685 -32.57 22.89 15.96
N ASP A 686 -32.90 22.85 17.23
CA ASP A 686 -33.21 24.00 18.08
C ASP A 686 -32.51 23.86 19.43
N ILE A 687 -31.97 24.97 19.94
CA ILE A 687 -31.45 25.03 21.30
C ILE A 687 -32.60 25.39 22.23
N SER A 688 -32.92 24.50 23.20
CA SER A 688 -34.07 24.68 24.09
C SER A 688 -34.08 26.05 24.74
N ASP A 689 -35.19 26.77 24.54
CA ASP A 689 -35.45 28.10 25.10
C ASP A 689 -34.39 29.17 24.71
N GLY A 690 -33.59 28.91 23.68
CA GLY A 690 -32.44 29.74 23.32
C GLY A 690 -31.37 29.81 24.41
N GLY A 691 -31.32 28.82 25.31
CA GLY A 691 -30.38 28.78 26.42
C GLY A 691 -28.93 28.71 25.99
N THR A 692 -28.06 29.46 26.67
CA THR A 692 -26.61 29.50 26.38
C THR A 692 -25.78 28.79 27.44
N ALA A 693 -26.40 28.18 28.45
CA ALA A 693 -25.70 27.41 29.48
C ALA A 693 -25.08 26.13 28.89
N GLU A 694 -23.95 25.70 29.45
CA GLU A 694 -23.36 24.40 29.14
C GLU A 694 -24.37 23.29 29.45
N GLY A 695 -24.53 22.34 28.53
CA GLY A 695 -25.47 21.23 28.68
C GLY A 695 -26.91 21.55 28.27
N THR A 696 -27.18 22.75 27.71
CA THR A 696 -28.51 23.09 27.19
C THR A 696 -28.93 22.06 26.14
N LYS A 697 -30.11 21.47 26.31
CA LYS A 697 -30.66 20.42 25.43
C LYS A 697 -30.81 20.94 24.00
N VAL A 698 -30.37 20.15 23.02
CA VAL A 698 -30.73 20.35 21.62
C VAL A 698 -31.95 19.49 21.29
N GLN A 699 -32.92 20.07 20.60
CA GLN A 699 -34.25 19.49 20.38
C GLN A 699 -34.73 19.73 18.95
N LEU A 700 -35.80 19.03 18.56
CA LEU A 700 -36.58 19.33 17.37
C LEU A 700 -37.64 20.38 17.73
N TRP A 701 -37.74 21.44 16.93
CA TRP A 701 -38.75 22.49 17.13
C TRP A 701 -39.24 23.06 15.79
N THR A 702 -40.49 23.51 15.75
CA THR A 702 -41.05 24.24 14.61
C THR A 702 -40.14 25.41 14.22
N CYS A 703 -39.75 25.48 12.94
CA CYS A 703 -38.82 26.51 12.49
C CYS A 703 -39.40 27.92 12.73
N ASN A 704 -38.71 28.73 13.55
CA ASN A 704 -39.13 30.06 14.00
C ASN A 704 -38.11 31.16 13.63
N GLY A 705 -36.97 30.80 13.04
CA GLY A 705 -35.97 31.74 12.52
C GLY A 705 -35.10 32.41 13.59
N THR A 706 -35.29 32.09 14.87
CA THR A 706 -34.50 32.64 15.97
C THR A 706 -33.03 32.19 15.91
N ALA A 707 -32.16 32.89 16.63
CA ALA A 707 -30.73 32.53 16.72
C ALA A 707 -30.51 31.12 17.30
N ALA A 708 -31.46 30.58 18.07
CA ALA A 708 -31.43 29.21 18.60
C ALA A 708 -31.52 28.12 17.51
N GLN A 709 -31.92 28.51 16.30
CA GLN A 709 -32.03 27.64 15.12
C GLN A 709 -31.04 28.00 14.02
N GLN A 710 -30.20 29.03 14.22
CA GLN A 710 -29.17 29.42 13.27
C GLN A 710 -27.88 28.67 13.59
N TRP A 711 -27.60 27.63 12.80
CA TRP A 711 -26.41 26.81 12.93
C TRP A 711 -25.40 27.14 11.85
N THR A 712 -24.15 27.34 12.23
CA THR A 712 -23.00 27.39 11.35
C THR A 712 -22.40 26.00 11.22
N VAL A 713 -22.50 25.40 10.03
CA VAL A 713 -21.73 24.21 9.66
C VAL A 713 -20.34 24.69 9.25
N ALA A 714 -19.39 24.56 10.18
CA ALA A 714 -18.03 25.03 9.99
C ALA A 714 -17.20 24.06 9.13
N THR A 715 -16.12 24.57 8.53
CA THR A 715 -15.22 23.78 7.69
C THR A 715 -14.33 22.83 8.48
N ASP A 716 -14.27 22.98 9.81
CA ASP A 716 -13.50 22.15 10.73
C ASP A 716 -14.30 20.99 11.34
N GLY A 717 -15.47 20.69 10.77
CA GLY A 717 -16.32 19.58 11.20
C GLY A 717 -17.21 19.87 12.41
N THR A 718 -17.12 21.06 13.00
CA THR A 718 -18.04 21.47 14.07
C THR A 718 -19.34 22.07 13.52
N VAL A 719 -20.43 21.90 14.28
CA VAL A 719 -21.73 22.52 14.01
C VAL A 719 -22.02 23.46 15.18
N ARG A 720 -22.14 24.76 14.91
CA ARG A 720 -22.10 25.81 15.94
C ARG A 720 -23.36 26.63 15.99
N ALA A 721 -23.85 26.96 17.17
CA ALA A 721 -24.91 27.95 17.36
C ALA A 721 -24.69 28.67 18.69
N LEU A 722 -25.11 29.93 18.77
CA LEU A 722 -24.95 30.78 19.96
C LEU A 722 -23.52 30.80 20.53
N GLY A 723 -22.50 30.73 19.65
CA GLY A 723 -21.07 30.73 20.03
C GLY A 723 -20.54 29.40 20.60
N LYS A 724 -21.33 28.33 20.56
CA LYS A 724 -21.01 27.00 21.12
C LYS A 724 -21.21 25.90 20.09
N CYS A 725 -20.80 24.69 20.42
CA CYS A 725 -20.81 23.52 19.55
C CYS A 725 -21.96 22.55 19.90
N LEU A 726 -22.53 21.91 18.88
CA LEU A 726 -23.37 20.72 19.01
C LEU A 726 -22.51 19.56 19.53
N ASP A 727 -22.79 19.09 20.74
CA ASP A 727 -21.96 18.18 21.52
C ASP A 727 -22.73 16.93 21.91
N VAL A 728 -22.08 15.75 21.80
CA VAL A 728 -22.62 14.51 22.38
C VAL A 728 -22.27 14.47 23.86
N GLN A 729 -23.28 14.42 24.73
CA GLN A 729 -23.10 14.57 26.18
C GLN A 729 -22.04 13.62 26.74
N GLN A 730 -21.06 14.19 27.45
CA GLN A 730 -19.89 13.50 28.04
C GLN A 730 -19.06 12.68 27.03
N GLY A 731 -19.25 12.91 25.73
CA GLY A 731 -18.75 12.00 24.72
C GLY A 731 -19.26 10.57 24.93
N GLY A 732 -20.54 10.39 25.22
CA GLY A 732 -21.14 9.06 25.21
C GLY A 732 -21.04 8.43 23.82
N ARG A 733 -21.00 7.09 23.78
CA ARG A 733 -20.99 6.33 22.52
C ARG A 733 -22.25 5.52 22.33
N ALA A 734 -23.10 5.34 23.34
CA ALA A 734 -24.28 4.48 23.27
C ALA A 734 -25.45 5.15 22.54
N ASN A 735 -26.32 4.34 21.91
CA ASN A 735 -27.62 4.78 21.43
C ASN A 735 -28.40 5.47 22.57
N GLY A 736 -29.06 6.58 22.26
CA GLY A 736 -29.81 7.35 23.26
C GLY A 736 -28.99 8.42 23.98
N THR A 737 -27.68 8.53 23.75
CA THR A 737 -26.88 9.62 24.35
C THR A 737 -27.34 10.95 23.77
N VAL A 738 -27.88 11.83 24.62
CA VAL A 738 -28.43 13.13 24.21
C VAL A 738 -27.35 14.07 23.66
N THR A 739 -27.77 14.95 22.75
CA THR A 739 -26.94 16.07 22.29
C THR A 739 -27.27 17.35 23.05
N GLN A 740 -26.25 18.17 23.24
CA GLN A 740 -26.31 19.37 24.06
C GLN A 740 -25.48 20.49 23.43
N LEU A 741 -25.69 21.71 23.91
CA LEU A 741 -24.84 22.85 23.60
C LEU A 741 -23.66 22.90 24.57
N TRP A 742 -22.44 22.96 24.05
CA TRP A 742 -21.23 22.99 24.88
C TRP A 742 -20.15 23.90 24.28
N THR A 743 -19.32 24.52 25.14
CA THR A 743 -18.16 25.29 24.69
C THR A 743 -17.30 24.47 23.72
N CYS A 744 -16.95 25.05 22.57
CA CYS A 744 -16.14 24.33 21.59
C CYS A 744 -14.77 23.97 22.18
N ASN A 745 -14.49 22.68 22.34
CA ASN A 745 -13.35 22.14 23.10
C ASN A 745 -12.44 21.22 22.26
N GLY A 746 -12.71 21.08 20.95
CA GLY A 746 -11.89 20.32 20.01
C GLY A 746 -11.98 18.80 20.17
N THR A 747 -12.86 18.28 21.04
CA THR A 747 -13.05 16.84 21.21
C THR A 747 -13.88 16.24 20.09
N GLY A 748 -13.77 14.93 19.88
CA GLY A 748 -14.58 14.22 18.89
C GLY A 748 -16.09 14.19 19.19
N ALA A 749 -16.52 14.59 20.39
CA ALA A 749 -17.94 14.72 20.74
C ALA A 749 -18.63 15.86 19.97
N GLN A 750 -17.85 16.81 19.44
CA GLN A 750 -18.34 18.02 18.75
C GLN A 750 -18.15 17.96 17.23
N GLN A 751 -17.71 16.82 16.72
CA GLN A 751 -17.37 16.60 15.32
C GLN A 751 -18.53 15.90 14.61
N TRP A 752 -18.92 16.43 13.45
CA TRP A 752 -20.08 15.97 12.68
C TRP A 752 -19.75 15.92 11.19
N VAL A 753 -20.13 14.83 10.55
CA VAL A 753 -19.87 14.59 9.12
C VAL A 753 -21.19 14.30 8.42
N ALA A 754 -21.59 15.22 7.54
CA ALA A 754 -22.72 15.03 6.65
C ALA A 754 -22.47 13.84 5.73
N GLN A 755 -23.44 12.94 5.65
CA GLN A 755 -23.39 11.76 4.80
C GLN A 755 -24.19 11.99 3.51
N PRO A 756 -23.86 11.28 2.40
CA PRO A 756 -24.60 11.41 1.14
C PRO A 756 -26.08 11.05 1.25
N ASP A 757 -26.45 10.21 2.22
CA ASP A 757 -27.82 9.78 2.47
C ASP A 757 -28.64 10.82 3.26
N GLY A 758 -28.06 11.98 3.57
CA GLY A 758 -28.69 13.06 4.35
C GLY A 758 -28.53 12.93 5.86
N SER A 759 -27.85 11.88 6.38
CA SER A 759 -27.59 11.77 7.81
C SER A 759 -26.42 12.64 8.27
N LEU A 760 -26.40 12.98 9.57
CA LEU A 760 -25.29 13.72 10.19
C LEU A 760 -24.61 12.83 11.23
N ARG A 761 -23.44 12.29 10.89
CA ARG A 761 -22.73 11.28 11.70
C ARG A 761 -21.69 11.91 12.63
N ASN A 762 -21.67 11.52 13.90
CA ASN A 762 -20.57 11.79 14.81
C ASN A 762 -19.46 10.73 14.63
N PRO A 763 -18.25 11.08 14.18
CA PRO A 763 -17.20 10.10 13.92
C PRO A 763 -16.71 9.35 15.17
N ARG A 764 -16.77 9.97 16.35
CA ARG A 764 -16.27 9.41 17.61
C ARG A 764 -17.16 8.29 18.15
N SER A 765 -18.48 8.44 18.05
CA SER A 765 -19.44 7.40 18.42
C SER A 765 -19.75 6.43 17.27
N GLY A 766 -19.52 6.88 16.03
CA GLY A 766 -19.90 6.16 14.83
C GLY A 766 -21.39 6.24 14.48
N ARG A 767 -22.18 7.00 15.26
CA ARG A 767 -23.64 7.10 15.24
C ARG A 767 -24.13 8.42 14.63
N CYS A 768 -25.40 8.47 14.24
CA CYS A 768 -26.03 9.59 13.56
C CYS A 768 -26.89 10.43 14.52
N LEU A 769 -26.99 11.73 14.23
CA LEU A 769 -27.93 12.64 14.89
C LEU A 769 -29.36 12.20 14.57
N ASP A 770 -30.14 11.97 15.62
CA ASP A 770 -31.45 11.31 15.53
C ASP A 770 -32.47 12.09 16.38
N VAL A 771 -33.69 12.23 15.85
CA VAL A 771 -34.85 12.71 16.61
C VAL A 771 -35.42 11.55 17.42
N ALA A 772 -35.34 11.64 18.74
CA ALA A 772 -35.69 10.54 19.65
C ALA A 772 -37.09 9.97 19.39
N GLY A 773 -37.16 8.66 19.18
CA GLY A 773 -38.41 7.92 18.98
C GLY A 773 -39.13 8.24 17.66
N ASN A 774 -38.46 8.85 16.68
CA ASN A 774 -39.09 9.33 15.44
C ASN A 774 -40.32 10.23 15.73
N ASN A 775 -40.25 11.01 16.81
CA ASN A 775 -41.33 11.84 17.30
C ASN A 775 -41.20 13.27 16.75
N SER A 776 -42.18 13.72 15.98
CA SER A 776 -42.20 15.05 15.38
C SER A 776 -42.75 16.15 16.31
N ALA A 777 -43.06 15.84 17.58
CA ALA A 777 -43.50 16.82 18.57
C ALA A 777 -42.40 17.85 18.89
N ASP A 778 -42.80 19.11 19.08
CA ASP A 778 -41.89 20.16 19.52
C ASP A 778 -41.32 19.84 20.91
N GLY A 779 -40.01 20.05 21.06
CA GLY A 779 -39.29 19.76 22.30
C GLY A 779 -38.66 18.37 22.38
N THR A 780 -38.90 17.52 21.36
CA THR A 780 -38.30 16.18 21.28
C THR A 780 -36.77 16.29 21.24
N ALA A 781 -36.08 15.57 22.13
CA ALA A 781 -34.63 15.64 22.23
C ALA A 781 -33.95 15.09 20.96
N LEU A 782 -32.84 15.73 20.56
CA LEU A 782 -31.91 15.14 19.62
C LEU A 782 -30.85 14.34 20.39
N HIS A 783 -30.59 13.12 19.94
CA HIS A 783 -29.61 12.20 20.51
C HIS A 783 -28.79 11.53 19.40
N ILE A 784 -27.83 10.69 19.77
CA ILE A 784 -27.16 9.82 18.82
C ILE A 784 -27.78 8.43 18.80
N TRP A 785 -27.94 7.86 17.61
CA TRP A 785 -28.40 6.50 17.39
C TRP A 785 -27.64 5.86 16.23
N ASP A 786 -27.63 4.53 16.14
CA ASP A 786 -27.06 3.83 14.99
C ASP A 786 -27.60 4.43 13.69
N CYS A 787 -26.72 4.59 12.70
CA CYS A 787 -27.08 5.22 11.43
C CYS A 787 -27.98 4.29 10.62
N LEU A 788 -29.24 4.68 10.46
CA LEU A 788 -30.30 3.95 9.78
C LEU A 788 -30.87 4.81 8.65
N ASP A 789 -31.37 4.18 7.59
CA ASP A 789 -32.00 4.90 6.48
C ASP A 789 -33.46 5.27 6.79
N VAL A 790 -33.65 6.10 7.81
CA VAL A 790 -34.96 6.48 8.38
C VAL A 790 -35.12 7.99 8.47
N ALA A 791 -36.37 8.46 8.36
CA ALA A 791 -36.69 9.90 8.24
C ALA A 791 -36.21 10.76 9.42
N ASN A 792 -36.18 10.23 10.65
CA ASN A 792 -35.73 10.95 11.85
C ASN A 792 -34.22 11.17 11.95
N GLN A 793 -33.45 10.66 10.98
CA GLN A 793 -32.01 10.88 10.88
C GLN A 793 -31.62 11.69 9.65
N LYS A 794 -32.58 12.14 8.84
CA LYS A 794 -32.32 12.90 7.61
C LYS A 794 -32.36 14.40 7.90
N TRP A 795 -31.28 15.08 7.56
CA TRP A 795 -31.05 16.49 7.84
C TRP A 795 -30.67 17.26 6.58
N VAL A 796 -31.34 18.39 6.36
CA VAL A 796 -30.97 19.40 5.37
C VAL A 796 -30.13 20.46 6.07
N LEU A 797 -28.85 20.56 5.68
CA LEU A 797 -27.91 21.54 6.22
C LEU A 797 -27.98 22.88 5.45
N PRO A 798 -27.60 24.02 6.07
CA PRO A 798 -27.73 25.38 5.54
C PRO A 798 -27.08 25.65 4.20
#